data_AF-A0A6L4WY09-F1
#
_entry.id   AF-A0A6L4WY09-F1
#
_cell.length_a   1.000
_cell.length_b   1.000
_cell.length_c   1.000
_cell.angle_alpha   90.00
_cell.angle_beta   90.00
_cell.angle_gamma   90.00
#
_symmetry.space_group_name_H-M   'P 1'
#
loop_
_entity.id
_entity.type
_entity.pdbx_description
1 polymer ?
#
loop_
_entity_poly.entity_id
_entity_poly.type
_entity_poly.pdbx_seq_one_letter_code
_entity_poly.pdbx_strand_id
1 'polypeptide(L)'
;MRMRKLFAGLAAAATMLGGLALGATATADTTQTELNGTAGNQNVTLIQDAPTNITITGAKARLAGHKFKYVRIGTYTYAKTAPYAETDGDTLKVAGVSVETDSAAKDYLNTVLTQVDDAYAKDTVYYSSNPAGYIAEHMNDSGASASPTWSGTLRNFVTKLAQNDAFQKSSGTSAEVNTNIGENADGVSSFAQSVSQGLYVVVDVTNNASPSDDVKGTEGKYRASIPMVVGTKIVGTVAYTANDGSPTSTTREFDLASGPLGTVSVKNDRPTIDKTITGVDDTTTDKENQQTNVTADGKAASAAVGDKISYKIGNVEIPSTVGYDTIKFQYTFKITDTLHKGQTYNDDAKVYVDKNGDGKLTDDELLRAASSADADKSTYDYVLTVTKPTANDADQNTTILVDLAKYVGGYSNDRTALVDGSAAGLDPDLIGKKIYVTYTATLNDDAIVYPDGSNDNGVKLDYSNNPGSESHGTVTPPDTQVFTGKFGLKKVNKDGKTLAGAKFTVSKNGQAIAFTGTAGSYKVATADAKPTATEVEVGADGLLHLSGLEGTYTVKETQAPAGYSSLFLPEFQVTVTTTPIKSDTLVNNKWYMSSDMEMQDGKPVPVDKANAKTTVTVAKQDVWKLVDNGVIEGNVKVTNVTSVSQLPLTGAAGIMLFTMAGLLLAAAAGLVYTKSRATTRALRRH
;
A
#
# COMPACT_ATOMS: atom_id res chain seq x y z
N MET A 1 -5.36 10.43 -19.87
CA MET A 1 -5.19 9.93 -21.26
C MET A 1 -5.87 8.58 -21.38
N ARG A 2 -6.90 8.47 -22.23
CA ARG A 2 -7.56 7.19 -22.51
C ARG A 2 -6.67 6.38 -23.45
N MET A 3 -5.97 5.36 -22.93
CA MET A 3 -5.25 4.41 -23.76
C MET A 3 -6.24 3.61 -24.60
N ARG A 4 -6.08 3.66 -25.92
CA ARG A 4 -6.76 2.78 -26.87
C ARG A 4 -6.09 1.41 -26.77
N LYS A 5 -6.74 0.42 -26.15
CA LYS A 5 -6.22 -0.95 -26.04
C LYS A 5 -6.65 -1.73 -27.28
N LEU A 6 -5.68 -2.18 -28.06
CA LEU A 6 -5.85 -3.11 -29.18
C LEU A 6 -5.45 -4.54 -28.76
N PHE A 7 -6.13 -5.51 -29.38
CA PHE A 7 -5.78 -6.92 -29.63
C PHE A 7 -5.93 -7.93 -28.47
N ALA A 8 -6.83 -8.92 -28.58
CA ALA A 8 -6.92 -10.10 -29.47
C ALA A 8 -6.28 -11.33 -28.82
N GLY A 9 -6.99 -12.45 -28.90
CA GLY A 9 -6.70 -13.69 -28.19
C GLY A 9 -7.80 -14.74 -28.33
N LEU A 10 -9.00 -14.34 -28.77
CA LEU A 10 -10.06 -15.14 -29.40
C LEU A 10 -11.23 -14.19 -29.76
N ALA A 11 -10.97 -13.15 -30.55
CA ALA A 11 -12.03 -12.22 -30.96
C ALA A 11 -12.70 -12.70 -32.25
N ALA A 12 -13.90 -13.27 -32.07
CA ALA A 12 -15.02 -13.33 -33.01
C ALA A 12 -14.87 -14.11 -34.34
N ALA A 13 -15.54 -15.27 -34.37
CA ALA A 13 -16.25 -15.86 -35.53
C ALA A 13 -15.47 -16.10 -36.84
N ALA A 14 -14.36 -16.82 -36.77
CA ALA A 14 -14.01 -17.79 -37.83
C ALA A 14 -13.79 -19.15 -37.15
N THR A 15 -14.45 -20.20 -37.65
CA THR A 15 -14.48 -21.53 -37.06
C THR A 15 -13.11 -22.19 -37.21
N MET A 16 -12.37 -22.35 -36.10
CA MET A 16 -11.48 -23.50 -35.99
C MET A 16 -12.40 -24.71 -35.90
N LEU A 17 -12.42 -25.54 -36.93
CA LEU A 17 -13.32 -26.69 -36.99
C LEU A 17 -12.64 -27.87 -36.30
N GLY A 18 -13.35 -28.60 -35.45
CA GLY A 18 -12.88 -29.90 -34.98
C GLY A 18 -12.60 -30.79 -36.18
N GLY A 19 -11.35 -31.25 -36.33
CA GLY A 19 -11.04 -32.30 -37.30
C GLY A 19 -11.74 -33.61 -36.91
N LEU A 20 -11.99 -34.45 -37.93
CA LEU A 20 -12.83 -35.64 -37.88
C LEU A 20 -12.45 -36.57 -36.71
N ALA A 21 -13.35 -36.80 -35.76
CA ALA A 21 -13.18 -37.85 -34.77
C ALA A 21 -13.24 -39.23 -35.42
N LEU A 22 -12.08 -39.87 -35.53
CA LEU A 22 -11.94 -41.21 -36.11
C LEU A 22 -12.47 -42.27 -35.13
N GLY A 23 -13.80 -42.42 -35.07
CA GLY A 23 -14.48 -43.65 -34.64
C GLY A 23 -14.68 -44.55 -35.84
N ALA A 24 -14.30 -45.83 -35.73
CA ALA A 24 -14.48 -46.82 -36.79
C ALA A 24 -15.96 -46.82 -37.27
N THR A 25 -16.13 -46.73 -38.59
CA THR A 25 -17.41 -46.62 -39.35
C THR A 25 -18.06 -45.24 -39.38
N ALA A 26 -17.36 -44.25 -39.92
CA ALA A 26 -18.01 -43.16 -40.65
C ALA A 26 -17.24 -42.95 -41.95
N THR A 27 -17.94 -43.10 -43.07
CA THR A 27 -17.45 -42.78 -44.41
C THR A 27 -16.83 -41.39 -44.40
N ALA A 28 -15.59 -41.31 -44.89
CA ALA A 28 -14.96 -40.04 -45.25
C ALA A 28 -15.97 -39.17 -46.01
N ASP A 29 -15.94 -37.85 -45.74
CA ASP A 29 -16.49 -36.77 -46.58
C ASP A 29 -17.51 -35.78 -45.94
N THR A 30 -17.39 -35.44 -44.65
CA THR A 30 -18.17 -34.32 -44.07
C THR A 30 -17.38 -33.03 -43.81
N THR A 31 -16.03 -33.04 -43.78
CA THR A 31 -15.23 -31.80 -43.69
C THR A 31 -14.74 -31.26 -45.05
N GLN A 32 -14.63 -32.11 -46.08
CA GLN A 32 -14.30 -31.67 -47.44
C GLN A 32 -15.49 -30.95 -48.08
N THR A 33 -16.70 -31.49 -47.91
CA THR A 33 -17.95 -31.05 -48.57
C THR A 33 -18.45 -29.67 -48.13
N GLU A 34 -18.43 -29.33 -46.83
CA GLU A 34 -18.92 -28.01 -46.35
C GLU A 34 -18.01 -26.85 -46.77
N LEU A 35 -16.71 -27.09 -46.91
CA LEU A 35 -15.74 -26.11 -47.38
C LEU A 35 -15.54 -26.12 -48.91
N ASN A 36 -16.05 -27.13 -49.64
CA ASN A 36 -15.92 -27.27 -51.10
C ASN A 36 -17.00 -26.51 -51.90
N GLY A 37 -18.07 -26.04 -51.24
CA GLY A 37 -19.23 -25.45 -51.93
C GLY A 37 -19.12 -23.98 -52.35
N THR A 38 -18.04 -23.27 -51.99
CA THR A 38 -17.92 -21.81 -52.26
C THR A 38 -16.81 -21.54 -53.28
N ALA A 39 -17.17 -21.01 -54.45
CA ALA A 39 -16.23 -20.62 -55.49
C ALA A 39 -15.21 -19.59 -54.95
N GLY A 40 -13.91 -19.85 -55.13
CA GLY A 40 -12.83 -18.93 -54.76
C GLY A 40 -11.94 -19.33 -53.56
N ASN A 41 -12.27 -20.40 -52.82
CA ASN A 41 -11.43 -20.88 -51.71
C ASN A 41 -10.36 -21.87 -52.21
N GLN A 42 -9.10 -21.63 -51.88
CA GLN A 42 -7.97 -22.51 -52.23
C GLN A 42 -7.55 -23.38 -51.03
N ASN A 43 -7.11 -24.60 -51.31
CA ASN A 43 -6.53 -25.47 -50.29
C ASN A 43 -5.17 -24.92 -49.86
N VAL A 44 -4.91 -24.87 -48.55
CA VAL A 44 -3.58 -24.58 -48.02
C VAL A 44 -2.90 -25.91 -47.72
N THR A 45 -1.87 -26.26 -48.51
CA THR A 45 -1.03 -27.41 -48.19
C THR A 45 -0.14 -27.08 -46.99
N LEU A 46 -0.52 -27.55 -45.82
CA LEU A 46 0.20 -27.31 -44.57
C LEU A 46 1.61 -27.91 -44.61
N ILE A 47 2.58 -27.17 -44.06
CA ILE A 47 3.93 -27.68 -43.83
C ILE A 47 3.98 -28.21 -42.40
N GLN A 48 3.85 -29.52 -42.24
CA GLN A 48 3.80 -30.18 -40.93
C GLN A 48 4.95 -29.70 -40.01
N ASP A 49 4.61 -29.32 -38.78
CA ASP A 49 5.57 -28.85 -37.75
C ASP A 49 6.45 -27.65 -38.15
N ALA A 50 6.06 -26.89 -39.17
CA ALA A 50 6.78 -25.69 -39.58
C ALA A 50 6.97 -24.71 -38.40
N PRO A 51 8.17 -24.12 -38.28
CA PRO A 51 8.44 -23.14 -37.23
C PRO A 51 7.67 -21.85 -37.50
N THR A 52 7.06 -21.33 -36.46
CA THR A 52 6.41 -20.01 -36.39
C THR A 52 6.58 -19.46 -34.98
N ASN A 53 5.98 -18.30 -34.68
CA ASN A 53 6.15 -17.64 -33.39
C ASN A 53 4.84 -17.53 -32.62
N ILE A 54 4.95 -17.70 -31.30
CA ILE A 54 3.99 -17.14 -30.34
C ILE A 54 4.63 -15.88 -29.76
N THR A 55 3.94 -14.76 -29.90
CA THR A 55 4.36 -13.45 -29.40
C THR A 55 3.51 -13.07 -28.19
N ILE A 56 4.18 -12.83 -27.07
CA ILE A 56 3.56 -12.29 -25.86
C ILE A 56 3.82 -10.78 -25.80
N THR A 57 2.77 -9.98 -25.70
CA THR A 57 2.85 -8.51 -25.68
C THR A 57 2.44 -7.92 -24.33
N GLY A 58 3.04 -6.79 -23.96
CA GLY A 58 2.74 -6.08 -22.71
C GLY A 58 3.71 -4.94 -22.47
N ALA A 59 3.49 -4.12 -21.44
CA ALA A 59 4.50 -3.16 -21.01
C ALA A 59 5.79 -3.89 -20.57
N LYS A 60 6.96 -3.27 -20.71
CA LYS A 60 8.25 -3.91 -20.34
C LYS A 60 8.23 -4.51 -18.95
N ALA A 61 7.75 -3.75 -17.96
CA ALA A 61 7.74 -4.15 -16.57
C ALA A 61 6.88 -5.40 -16.30
N ARG A 62 5.90 -5.70 -17.18
CA ARG A 62 5.02 -6.88 -17.08
C ARG A 62 5.60 -8.14 -17.70
N LEU A 63 6.67 -8.02 -18.48
CA LEU A 63 7.27 -9.11 -19.24
C LEU A 63 8.70 -9.42 -18.79
N ALA A 64 9.49 -8.40 -18.49
CA ALA A 64 10.90 -8.52 -18.14
C ALA A 64 11.13 -9.53 -17.00
N GLY A 65 11.95 -10.56 -17.24
CA GLY A 65 12.28 -11.59 -16.26
C GLY A 65 11.21 -12.69 -16.08
N HIS A 66 10.05 -12.60 -16.74
CA HIS A 66 9.06 -13.68 -16.70
C HIS A 66 9.52 -14.88 -17.52
N LYS A 67 9.14 -16.08 -17.10
CA LYS A 67 9.41 -17.35 -17.80
C LYS A 67 8.11 -18.02 -18.21
N PHE A 68 7.98 -18.31 -19.49
CA PHE A 68 6.78 -18.92 -20.06
C PHE A 68 7.07 -20.34 -20.54
N LYS A 69 6.17 -21.28 -20.23
CA LYS A 69 6.12 -22.65 -20.76
C LYS A 69 5.03 -22.74 -21.83
N TYR A 70 5.39 -23.27 -22.99
CA TYR A 70 4.54 -23.43 -24.17
C TYR A 70 4.28 -24.93 -24.36
N VAL A 71 3.03 -25.35 -24.16
CA VAL A 71 2.59 -26.75 -24.33
C VAL A 71 1.65 -26.84 -25.52
N ARG A 72 2.04 -27.60 -26.55
CA ARG A 72 1.16 -27.87 -27.69
C ARG A 72 0.09 -28.88 -27.27
N ILE A 73 -1.16 -28.56 -27.53
CA ILE A 73 -2.31 -29.42 -27.24
C ILE A 73 -2.99 -29.94 -28.51
N GLY A 74 -2.75 -29.30 -29.66
CA GLY A 74 -3.23 -29.79 -30.95
C GLY A 74 -2.41 -29.30 -32.13
N THR A 75 -2.51 -30.05 -33.22
CA THR A 75 -1.78 -29.85 -34.47
C THR A 75 -2.75 -29.47 -35.59
N TYR A 76 -2.33 -28.57 -36.48
CA TYR A 76 -3.12 -28.22 -37.66
C TYR A 76 -3.00 -29.31 -38.73
N THR A 77 -4.15 -29.79 -39.21
CA THR A 77 -4.21 -30.88 -40.20
C THR A 77 -4.86 -30.48 -41.51
N TYR A 78 -5.63 -29.40 -41.50
CA TYR A 78 -6.28 -28.88 -42.69
C TYR A 78 -6.52 -27.37 -42.61
N ALA A 79 -6.43 -26.65 -43.73
CA ALA A 79 -6.77 -25.23 -43.79
C ALA A 79 -7.21 -24.82 -45.21
N LYS A 80 -8.10 -23.82 -45.30
CA LYS A 80 -8.51 -23.20 -46.58
C LYS A 80 -8.45 -21.68 -46.54
N THR A 81 -8.14 -21.06 -47.68
CA THR A 81 -8.20 -19.61 -47.80
C THR A 81 -9.64 -19.10 -47.78
N ALA A 82 -9.83 -17.84 -47.37
CA ALA A 82 -11.05 -17.08 -47.63
C ALA A 82 -11.23 -16.82 -49.14
N PRO A 83 -12.48 -16.60 -49.61
CA PRO A 83 -12.74 -16.36 -51.03
C PRO A 83 -12.16 -15.00 -51.43
N TYR A 84 -11.05 -14.99 -52.16
CA TYR A 84 -10.47 -13.78 -52.73
C TYR A 84 -9.66 -14.09 -53.99
N ALA A 85 -9.86 -13.29 -55.05
CA ALA A 85 -9.04 -13.31 -56.25
C ALA A 85 -7.94 -12.26 -56.09
N GLU A 86 -6.67 -12.66 -56.29
CA GLU A 86 -5.54 -11.72 -56.14
C GLU A 86 -5.67 -10.51 -57.08
N THR A 87 -5.44 -9.32 -56.52
CA THR A 87 -4.82 -8.21 -57.24
C THR A 87 -3.63 -7.74 -56.42
N ASP A 88 -2.43 -8.16 -56.82
CA ASP A 88 -1.13 -7.58 -56.45
C ASP A 88 -0.86 -7.43 -54.92
N GLY A 89 -0.51 -8.55 -54.27
CA GLY A 89 0.19 -8.53 -52.98
C GLY A 89 -0.67 -8.40 -51.70
N ASP A 90 -2.00 -8.34 -51.81
CA ASP A 90 -2.89 -8.37 -50.64
C ASP A 90 -2.89 -9.76 -49.95
N THR A 91 -2.75 -9.76 -48.62
CA THR A 91 -2.59 -10.95 -47.77
C THR A 91 -3.76 -11.95 -47.89
N LEU A 92 -3.51 -13.10 -48.51
CA LEU A 92 -4.34 -14.29 -48.38
C LEU A 92 -4.57 -14.58 -46.88
N LYS A 93 -5.83 -14.71 -46.46
CA LYS A 93 -6.21 -15.11 -45.10
C LYS A 93 -6.87 -16.48 -45.12
N VAL A 94 -6.73 -17.24 -44.04
CA VAL A 94 -7.37 -18.56 -43.87
C VAL A 94 -8.79 -18.38 -43.31
N ALA A 95 -9.78 -18.99 -43.95
CA ALA A 95 -11.18 -18.97 -43.51
C ALA A 95 -11.43 -19.90 -42.31
N GLY A 96 -10.70 -21.01 -42.23
CA GLY A 96 -10.79 -21.98 -41.15
C GLY A 96 -9.63 -22.96 -41.18
N VAL A 97 -9.33 -23.51 -40.01
CA VAL A 97 -8.27 -24.50 -39.79
C VAL A 97 -8.83 -25.64 -38.96
N SER A 98 -8.49 -26.88 -39.32
CA SER A 98 -8.79 -28.06 -38.52
C SER A 98 -7.68 -28.34 -37.53
N VAL A 99 -8.07 -28.57 -36.27
CA VAL A 99 -7.17 -28.91 -35.18
C VAL A 99 -7.41 -30.36 -34.77
N GLU A 100 -6.35 -31.15 -34.76
CA GLU A 100 -6.33 -32.50 -34.18
C GLU A 100 -5.58 -32.52 -32.87
N THR A 101 -6.00 -33.39 -31.95
CA THR A 101 -5.39 -33.50 -30.63
C THR A 101 -4.04 -34.19 -30.68
N ASP A 102 -3.03 -33.59 -30.06
CA ASP A 102 -1.74 -34.24 -29.88
C ASP A 102 -1.91 -35.45 -28.94
N SER A 103 -1.37 -36.61 -29.31
CA SER A 103 -1.61 -37.86 -28.56
C SER A 103 -1.21 -37.76 -27.08
N ALA A 104 -0.14 -37.03 -26.78
CA ALA A 104 0.32 -36.78 -25.40
C ALA A 104 -0.63 -35.89 -24.59
N ALA A 105 -1.55 -35.17 -25.25
CA ALA A 105 -2.49 -34.25 -24.62
C ALA A 105 -3.86 -34.87 -24.32
N LYS A 106 -4.24 -35.90 -25.08
CA LYS A 106 -5.59 -36.46 -25.12
C LYS A 106 -6.20 -36.75 -23.75
N ASP A 107 -5.49 -37.46 -22.89
CA ASP A 107 -6.06 -37.96 -21.63
C ASP A 107 -6.35 -36.84 -20.64
N TYR A 108 -5.41 -35.90 -20.46
CA TYR A 108 -5.62 -34.80 -19.53
C TYR A 108 -6.64 -33.78 -20.06
N LEU A 109 -6.71 -33.56 -21.39
CA LEU A 109 -7.71 -32.67 -21.97
C LEU A 109 -9.13 -33.23 -21.77
N ASN A 110 -9.33 -34.52 -22.06
CA ASN A 110 -10.61 -35.20 -21.82
C ASN A 110 -11.03 -35.12 -20.35
N THR A 111 -10.09 -35.39 -19.45
CA THR A 111 -10.32 -35.34 -18.00
C THR A 111 -10.80 -33.96 -17.57
N VAL A 112 -10.12 -32.90 -18.00
CA VAL A 112 -10.45 -31.53 -17.61
C VAL A 112 -11.74 -31.05 -18.27
N LEU A 113 -11.95 -31.32 -19.56
CA LEU A 113 -13.17 -30.93 -20.29
C LEU A 113 -14.43 -31.50 -19.64
N THR A 114 -14.40 -32.77 -19.25
CA THR A 114 -15.52 -33.44 -18.56
C THR A 114 -15.87 -32.77 -17.22
N GLN A 115 -14.93 -32.05 -16.59
CA GLN A 115 -15.14 -31.35 -15.33
C GLN A 115 -15.66 -29.91 -15.48
N VAL A 116 -15.57 -29.32 -16.67
CA VAL A 116 -15.85 -27.88 -16.88
C VAL A 116 -16.95 -27.62 -17.89
N ASP A 117 -17.28 -28.61 -18.73
CA ASP A 117 -18.28 -28.47 -19.78
C ASP A 117 -19.20 -29.69 -19.84
N ASP A 118 -20.44 -29.49 -19.40
CA ASP A 118 -21.49 -30.50 -19.42
C ASP A 118 -21.84 -30.98 -20.84
N ALA A 119 -21.69 -30.13 -21.86
CA ALA A 119 -21.98 -30.51 -23.24
C ALA A 119 -20.94 -31.52 -23.73
N TYR A 120 -19.66 -31.28 -23.45
CA TYR A 120 -18.59 -32.23 -23.72
C TYR A 120 -18.79 -33.56 -22.98
N ALA A 121 -19.18 -33.50 -21.70
CA ALA A 121 -19.43 -34.69 -20.89
C ALA A 121 -20.58 -35.56 -21.42
N LYS A 122 -21.54 -34.97 -22.14
CA LYS A 122 -22.70 -35.67 -22.73
C LYS A 122 -22.44 -36.18 -24.15
N ASP A 123 -21.53 -35.56 -24.89
CA ASP A 123 -21.16 -35.92 -26.27
C ASP A 123 -19.78 -36.60 -26.36
N THR A 124 -19.57 -37.63 -25.53
CA THR A 124 -18.29 -38.35 -25.45
C THR A 124 -17.97 -39.20 -26.69
N VAL A 125 -18.90 -39.34 -27.64
CA VAL A 125 -18.70 -40.18 -28.83
C VAL A 125 -18.05 -39.39 -29.97
N TYR A 126 -18.37 -38.10 -30.13
CA TYR A 126 -17.90 -37.31 -31.27
C TYR A 126 -16.60 -36.53 -31.00
N TYR A 127 -16.25 -36.20 -29.75
CA TYR A 127 -15.04 -35.39 -29.50
C TYR A 127 -14.02 -36.02 -28.55
N SER A 128 -14.29 -37.19 -27.95
CA SER A 128 -13.33 -37.85 -27.04
C SER A 128 -12.00 -38.23 -27.70
N SER A 129 -12.02 -38.45 -29.01
CA SER A 129 -10.80 -38.68 -29.79
C SER A 129 -10.08 -37.38 -30.19
N ASN A 130 -10.78 -36.24 -30.20
CA ASN A 130 -10.25 -34.93 -30.56
C ASN A 130 -10.69 -33.78 -29.61
N PRO A 131 -10.32 -33.81 -28.33
CA PRO A 131 -10.65 -32.74 -27.37
C PRO A 131 -10.07 -31.35 -27.75
N ALA A 132 -8.90 -31.28 -28.39
CA ALA A 132 -8.32 -30.01 -28.86
C ALA A 132 -9.16 -29.36 -29.96
N GLY A 133 -9.74 -30.16 -30.86
CA GLY A 133 -10.70 -29.71 -31.85
C GLY A 133 -11.96 -29.11 -31.19
N TYR A 134 -12.49 -29.78 -30.17
CA TYR A 134 -13.64 -29.27 -29.41
C TYR A 134 -13.36 -27.90 -28.76
N ILE A 135 -12.19 -27.75 -28.12
CA ILE A 135 -11.77 -26.49 -27.52
C ILE A 135 -11.73 -25.38 -28.58
N ALA A 136 -11.15 -25.68 -29.73
CA ALA A 136 -10.99 -24.72 -30.82
C ALA A 136 -12.34 -24.27 -31.40
N GLU A 137 -13.32 -25.17 -31.47
CA GLU A 137 -14.63 -24.94 -32.06
C GLU A 137 -15.62 -24.26 -31.08
N HIS A 138 -15.64 -24.70 -29.82
CA HIS A 138 -16.72 -24.36 -28.89
C HIS A 138 -16.33 -23.38 -27.77
N MET A 139 -15.05 -23.16 -27.49
CA MET A 139 -14.61 -22.36 -26.34
C MET A 139 -14.15 -20.95 -26.71
N ASN A 140 -15.06 -20.15 -27.25
CA ASN A 140 -14.81 -18.76 -27.69
C ASN A 140 -15.29 -17.67 -26.70
N ASP A 141 -15.59 -18.05 -25.47
CA ASP A 141 -16.33 -17.23 -24.50
C ASP A 141 -15.48 -16.41 -23.52
N SER A 142 -14.14 -16.46 -23.61
CA SER A 142 -13.24 -15.72 -22.67
C SER A 142 -12.84 -14.30 -23.08
N GLY A 143 -13.75 -13.60 -23.77
CA GLY A 143 -13.54 -12.25 -24.27
C GLY A 143 -13.37 -11.18 -23.18
N ALA A 144 -12.79 -10.03 -23.56
CA ALA A 144 -12.61 -8.87 -22.68
C ALA A 144 -13.90 -8.11 -22.36
N SER A 145 -15.02 -8.45 -23.01
CA SER A 145 -16.33 -7.79 -22.83
C SER A 145 -17.18 -8.41 -21.71
N ALA A 146 -16.76 -9.54 -21.14
CA ALA A 146 -17.42 -10.15 -19.99
C ALA A 146 -16.90 -9.54 -18.69
N SER A 147 -17.78 -9.32 -17.71
CA SER A 147 -17.41 -8.97 -16.33
C SER A 147 -17.59 -10.21 -15.44
N PRO A 148 -16.53 -10.70 -14.76
CA PRO A 148 -15.17 -10.17 -14.75
C PRO A 148 -14.42 -10.49 -16.05
N THR A 149 -13.44 -9.66 -16.41
CA THR A 149 -12.65 -9.84 -17.63
C THR A 149 -11.96 -11.21 -17.65
N TRP A 150 -11.92 -11.84 -18.83
CA TRP A 150 -11.29 -13.15 -19.04
C TRP A 150 -11.92 -14.32 -18.28
N SER A 151 -13.23 -14.26 -18.03
CA SER A 151 -14.04 -15.35 -17.43
C SER A 151 -14.64 -16.29 -18.50
N GLY A 152 -15.54 -17.21 -18.11
CA GLY A 152 -16.21 -18.14 -19.02
C GLY A 152 -15.63 -19.57 -19.00
N THR A 153 -16.20 -20.42 -19.84
CA THR A 153 -15.89 -21.85 -20.00
C THR A 153 -14.44 -22.05 -20.42
N LEU A 154 -13.93 -21.27 -21.38
CA LEU A 154 -12.52 -21.36 -21.75
C LEU A 154 -11.61 -21.02 -20.57
N ARG A 155 -11.95 -20.01 -19.76
CA ARG A 155 -11.17 -19.67 -18.56
C ARG A 155 -11.20 -20.81 -17.55
N ASN A 156 -12.38 -21.37 -17.27
CA ASN A 156 -12.52 -22.51 -16.36
C ASN A 156 -11.66 -23.68 -16.82
N PHE A 157 -11.76 -24.04 -18.10
CA PHE A 157 -10.97 -25.08 -18.73
C PHE A 157 -9.46 -24.84 -18.56
N VAL A 158 -8.96 -23.68 -18.97
CA VAL A 158 -7.53 -23.36 -18.94
C VAL A 158 -6.98 -23.29 -17.51
N THR A 159 -7.81 -22.84 -16.57
CA THR A 159 -7.46 -22.79 -15.13
C THR A 159 -7.30 -24.20 -14.57
N LYS A 160 -8.31 -25.06 -14.74
CA LYS A 160 -8.25 -26.46 -14.30
C LYS A 160 -7.16 -27.26 -15.01
N LEU A 161 -6.91 -26.95 -16.29
CA LEU A 161 -5.85 -27.59 -17.06
C LEU A 161 -4.47 -27.26 -16.47
N ALA A 162 -4.20 -26.01 -16.12
CA ALA A 162 -2.94 -25.61 -15.52
C ALA A 162 -2.71 -26.24 -14.13
N GLN A 163 -3.78 -26.62 -13.43
CA GLN A 163 -3.73 -27.32 -12.14
C GLN A 163 -3.57 -28.84 -12.28
N ASN A 164 -3.79 -29.39 -13.47
CA ASN A 164 -3.72 -30.83 -13.71
C ASN A 164 -2.27 -31.34 -13.68
N ASP A 165 -1.98 -32.31 -12.82
CA ASP A 165 -0.63 -32.87 -12.62
C ASP A 165 0.00 -33.43 -13.91
N ALA A 166 -0.79 -34.06 -14.79
CA ALA A 166 -0.29 -34.63 -16.04
C ALA A 166 0.08 -33.51 -17.04
N PHE A 167 -0.73 -32.46 -17.11
CA PHE A 167 -0.41 -31.27 -17.91
C PHE A 167 0.84 -30.55 -17.37
N GLN A 168 0.98 -30.39 -16.05
CA GLN A 168 2.18 -29.77 -15.45
C GLN A 168 3.47 -30.54 -15.80
N LYS A 169 3.39 -31.87 -15.85
CA LYS A 169 4.50 -32.77 -16.24
C LYS A 169 4.70 -32.91 -17.76
N SER A 170 3.76 -32.43 -18.58
CA SER A 170 3.85 -32.54 -20.04
C SER A 170 5.09 -31.82 -20.59
N SER A 171 5.64 -32.35 -21.68
CA SER A 171 6.75 -31.72 -22.39
C SER A 171 6.30 -30.39 -23.02
N GLY A 172 7.19 -29.40 -23.00
CA GLY A 172 6.94 -28.11 -23.63
C GLY A 172 8.21 -27.27 -23.69
N THR A 173 8.23 -26.30 -24.58
CA THR A 173 9.33 -25.34 -24.68
C THR A 173 9.18 -24.33 -23.54
N SER A 174 10.27 -23.98 -22.86
CA SER A 174 10.25 -22.91 -21.85
C SER A 174 11.27 -21.84 -22.21
N ALA A 175 10.88 -20.58 -22.05
CA ALA A 175 11.75 -19.46 -22.40
C ALA A 175 11.54 -18.29 -21.42
N GLU A 176 12.64 -17.66 -21.04
CA GLU A 176 12.66 -16.51 -20.13
C GLU A 176 12.84 -15.22 -20.93
N VAL A 177 12.07 -14.21 -20.56
CA VAL A 177 12.12 -12.90 -21.20
C VAL A 177 13.32 -12.12 -20.65
N ASN A 178 14.15 -11.60 -21.56
CA ASN A 178 15.28 -10.74 -21.20
C ASN A 178 14.81 -9.51 -20.41
N THR A 179 15.49 -9.21 -19.30
CA THR A 179 15.18 -8.06 -18.43
C THR A 179 15.37 -6.71 -19.14
N ASN A 180 16.19 -6.65 -20.19
CA ASN A 180 16.46 -5.48 -21.01
C ASN A 180 15.65 -5.43 -22.31
N ILE A 181 14.49 -6.10 -22.37
CA ILE A 181 13.58 -6.03 -23.52
C ILE A 181 13.24 -4.57 -23.88
N GLY A 182 13.21 -4.28 -25.18
CA GLY A 182 12.89 -2.96 -25.73
C GLY A 182 11.39 -2.71 -25.87
N GLU A 183 11.00 -1.44 -25.87
CA GLU A 183 9.62 -0.99 -26.08
C GLU A 183 9.49 -0.26 -27.43
N ASN A 184 8.34 -0.39 -28.07
CA ASN A 184 7.98 0.43 -29.22
C ASN A 184 7.54 1.85 -28.77
N ALA A 185 7.20 2.71 -29.74
CA ALA A 185 6.75 4.09 -29.47
C ALA A 185 5.48 4.20 -28.59
N ASP A 186 4.69 3.12 -28.51
CA ASP A 186 3.47 3.03 -27.69
C ASP A 186 3.73 2.46 -26.28
N GLY A 187 5.00 2.20 -25.92
CA GLY A 187 5.37 1.60 -24.63
C GLY A 187 5.06 0.10 -24.53
N VAL A 188 4.92 -0.58 -25.67
CA VAL A 188 4.64 -2.03 -25.74
C VAL A 188 5.94 -2.77 -26.04
N SER A 189 6.26 -3.73 -25.19
CA SER A 189 7.27 -4.77 -25.41
C SER A 189 6.62 -6.03 -26.01
N SER A 190 7.40 -6.78 -26.78
CA SER A 190 6.97 -8.04 -27.39
C SER A 190 8.06 -9.10 -27.27
N PHE A 191 7.70 -10.27 -26.74
CA PHE A 191 8.57 -11.43 -26.64
C PHE A 191 8.06 -12.54 -27.56
N ALA A 192 8.86 -12.92 -28.55
CA ALA A 192 8.50 -13.98 -29.50
C ALA A 192 9.30 -15.26 -29.20
N GLN A 193 8.59 -16.37 -29.04
CA GLN A 193 9.17 -17.70 -28.94
C GLN A 193 8.85 -18.50 -30.20
N SER A 194 9.89 -19.07 -30.83
CA SER A 194 9.72 -19.99 -31.96
C SER A 194 9.21 -21.35 -31.47
N VAL A 195 8.15 -21.83 -32.11
CA VAL A 195 7.45 -23.09 -31.85
C VAL A 195 6.99 -23.71 -33.18
N SER A 196 6.63 -24.99 -33.20
CA SER A 196 5.95 -25.57 -34.35
C SER A 196 4.52 -25.02 -34.45
N GLN A 197 3.95 -24.99 -35.66
CA GLN A 197 2.57 -24.54 -35.82
C GLN A 197 1.57 -25.46 -35.09
N GLY A 198 0.53 -24.87 -34.47
CA GLY A 198 -0.52 -25.60 -33.75
C GLY A 198 -1.27 -24.76 -32.71
N LEU A 199 -2.06 -25.45 -31.87
CA LEU A 199 -2.79 -24.87 -30.74
C LEU A 199 -2.02 -25.10 -29.44
N TYR A 200 -1.80 -24.03 -28.67
CA TYR A 200 -0.96 -24.02 -27.48
C TYR A 200 -1.66 -23.50 -26.24
N VAL A 201 -1.23 -24.01 -25.10
CA VAL A 201 -1.42 -23.41 -23.78
C VAL A 201 -0.09 -22.81 -23.33
N VAL A 202 -0.10 -21.53 -22.98
CA VAL A 202 1.03 -20.77 -22.46
C VAL A 202 0.81 -20.53 -20.97
N VAL A 203 1.77 -20.99 -20.17
CA VAL A 203 1.74 -20.87 -18.71
C VAL A 203 2.93 -20.02 -18.27
N ASP A 204 2.67 -19.03 -17.42
CA ASP A 204 3.74 -18.33 -16.72
C ASP A 204 4.25 -19.21 -15.57
N VAL A 205 5.49 -19.70 -15.71
CA VAL A 205 6.17 -20.58 -14.76
C VAL A 205 7.29 -19.84 -14.02
N THR A 206 7.21 -18.52 -13.95
CA THR A 206 8.16 -17.71 -13.18
C THR A 206 8.16 -18.19 -11.73
N ASN A 207 9.36 -18.48 -11.22
CA ASN A 207 9.51 -18.94 -9.85
C ASN A 207 9.39 -17.75 -8.90
N ASN A 208 8.17 -17.52 -8.41
CA ASN A 208 7.87 -16.47 -7.44
C ASN A 208 7.91 -16.97 -5.98
N ALA A 209 8.36 -18.21 -5.76
CA ALA A 209 8.18 -18.96 -4.50
C ALA A 209 9.12 -18.55 -3.35
N SER A 210 9.78 -17.39 -3.41
CA SER A 210 10.75 -17.00 -2.38
C SER A 210 10.22 -15.89 -1.46
N PRO A 211 10.34 -16.04 -0.12
CA PRO A 211 10.12 -14.96 0.86
C PRO A 211 11.04 -13.73 0.65
N SER A 212 11.97 -13.77 -0.31
CA SER A 212 12.81 -12.65 -0.73
C SER A 212 12.17 -11.74 -1.80
N ASP A 213 10.89 -11.95 -2.11
CA ASP A 213 10.09 -11.06 -2.96
C ASP A 213 9.61 -9.78 -2.26
N ASP A 214 10.07 -9.54 -1.03
CA ASP A 214 9.86 -8.31 -0.30
C ASP A 214 10.32 -7.09 -1.11
N VAL A 215 9.35 -6.31 -1.60
CA VAL A 215 9.61 -5.05 -2.27
C VAL A 215 9.49 -3.91 -1.27
N LYS A 216 10.52 -3.05 -1.22
CA LYS A 216 10.43 -1.75 -0.56
C LYS A 216 9.88 -0.72 -1.54
N GLY A 217 8.79 -0.06 -1.16
CA GLY A 217 8.07 0.89 -2.00
C GLY A 217 6.56 0.66 -1.97
N THR A 218 5.82 1.50 -2.69
CA THR A 218 4.35 1.50 -2.71
C THR A 218 3.74 0.50 -3.71
N GLU A 219 4.57 -0.20 -4.48
CA GLU A 219 4.17 -1.12 -5.53
C GLU A 219 4.95 -2.44 -5.40
N GLY A 220 4.24 -3.57 -5.48
CA GLY A 220 4.84 -4.90 -5.49
C GLY A 220 5.43 -5.30 -6.84
N LYS A 221 5.94 -6.54 -6.92
CA LYS A 221 6.32 -7.16 -8.20
C LYS A 221 5.08 -7.51 -9.00
N TYR A 222 5.25 -7.59 -10.32
CA TYR A 222 4.21 -8.17 -11.16
C TYR A 222 4.02 -9.65 -10.84
N ARG A 223 2.75 -10.04 -10.69
CA ARG A 223 2.35 -11.43 -10.46
C ARG A 223 2.58 -12.27 -11.71
N ALA A 224 2.62 -13.59 -11.55
CA ALA A 224 2.60 -14.49 -12.69
C ALA A 224 1.31 -14.27 -13.50
N SER A 225 1.43 -14.27 -14.83
CA SER A 225 0.27 -14.18 -15.71
C SER A 225 -0.61 -15.42 -15.57
N ILE A 226 -1.93 -15.23 -15.62
CA ILE A 226 -2.86 -16.35 -15.74
C ILE A 226 -2.58 -17.13 -17.03
N PRO A 227 -2.84 -18.46 -17.07
CA PRO A 227 -2.56 -19.24 -18.26
C PRO A 227 -3.45 -18.82 -19.44
N MET A 228 -2.91 -18.98 -20.65
CA MET A 228 -3.49 -18.46 -21.90
C MET A 228 -3.54 -19.55 -22.97
N VAL A 229 -4.55 -19.51 -23.84
CA VAL A 229 -4.60 -20.34 -25.05
C VAL A 229 -4.30 -19.48 -26.26
N VAL A 230 -3.52 -20.01 -27.20
CA VAL A 230 -3.12 -19.32 -28.42
C VAL A 230 -2.96 -20.32 -29.57
N GLY A 231 -3.57 -20.03 -30.71
CA GLY A 231 -3.23 -20.67 -31.98
C GLY A 231 -2.07 -19.92 -32.62
N THR A 232 -1.05 -20.63 -33.09
CA THR A 232 0.04 -20.02 -33.87
C THR A 232 -0.46 -19.56 -35.24
N LYS A 233 0.35 -18.79 -35.97
CA LYS A 233 0.08 -18.62 -37.40
C LYS A 233 0.12 -19.97 -38.14
N ILE A 234 -0.56 -20.02 -39.28
CA ILE A 234 -0.66 -21.21 -40.12
C ILE A 234 0.41 -21.12 -41.19
N VAL A 235 1.25 -22.15 -41.32
CA VAL A 235 2.32 -22.17 -42.31
C VAL A 235 1.99 -23.21 -43.38
N GLY A 236 1.93 -22.76 -44.63
CA GLY A 236 1.58 -23.63 -45.74
C GLY A 236 1.86 -23.03 -47.10
N THR A 237 1.55 -23.82 -48.12
CA THR A 237 1.68 -23.46 -49.53
C THR A 237 0.30 -23.36 -50.15
N VAL A 238 0.02 -22.25 -50.82
CA VAL A 238 -1.20 -22.07 -51.62
C VAL A 238 -0.81 -22.06 -53.10
N ALA A 239 -1.49 -22.87 -53.90
CA ALA A 239 -1.39 -22.85 -55.35
C ALA A 239 -2.53 -22.02 -55.94
N TYR A 240 -2.22 -21.15 -56.91
CA TYR A 240 -3.19 -20.30 -57.59
C TYR A 240 -2.75 -19.97 -59.01
N THR A 241 -3.62 -19.33 -59.79
CA THR A 241 -3.31 -18.87 -61.14
C THR A 241 -3.05 -17.37 -61.08
N ALA A 242 -1.87 -16.92 -61.52
CA ALA A 242 -1.53 -15.51 -61.57
C ALA A 242 -2.31 -14.75 -62.66
N ASN A 243 -2.26 -13.42 -62.64
CA ASN A 243 -2.96 -12.56 -63.59
C ASN A 243 -2.57 -12.80 -65.06
N ASP A 244 -1.38 -13.36 -65.32
CA ASP A 244 -0.90 -13.76 -66.64
C ASP A 244 -1.34 -15.17 -67.06
N GLY A 245 -2.15 -15.85 -66.24
CA GLY A 245 -2.63 -17.21 -66.48
C GLY A 245 -1.64 -18.31 -66.10
N SER A 246 -0.46 -17.97 -65.56
CA SER A 246 0.53 -18.96 -65.14
C SER A 246 0.16 -19.62 -63.79
N PRO A 247 0.36 -20.94 -63.64
CA PRO A 247 0.23 -21.58 -62.33
C PRO A 247 1.39 -21.13 -61.45
N THR A 248 1.07 -20.64 -60.25
CA THR A 248 2.06 -20.17 -59.29
C THR A 248 1.72 -20.71 -57.90
N SER A 249 2.73 -20.76 -57.02
CA SER A 249 2.51 -21.14 -55.63
C SER A 249 3.29 -20.24 -54.68
N THR A 250 2.75 -20.09 -53.48
CA THR A 250 3.33 -19.23 -52.47
C THR A 250 3.34 -19.93 -51.11
N THR A 251 4.51 -20.01 -50.49
CA THR A 251 4.69 -20.49 -49.12
C THR A 251 4.88 -19.33 -48.17
N ARG A 252 3.97 -19.16 -47.19
CA ARG A 252 3.99 -18.05 -46.23
C ARG A 252 3.36 -18.47 -44.90
N GLU A 253 3.45 -17.57 -43.91
CA GLU A 253 2.58 -17.62 -42.74
C GLU A 253 1.24 -16.92 -43.05
N PHE A 254 0.14 -17.50 -42.58
CA PHE A 254 -1.20 -17.00 -42.75
C PHE A 254 -1.85 -16.71 -41.39
N ASP A 255 -2.58 -15.60 -41.34
CA ASP A 255 -3.54 -15.29 -40.28
C ASP A 255 -4.94 -15.80 -40.66
N LEU A 256 -5.86 -15.81 -39.69
CA LEU A 256 -7.27 -16.05 -39.97
C LEU A 256 -7.95 -14.82 -40.56
N ALA A 257 -9.01 -15.03 -41.32
CA ALA A 257 -9.89 -13.97 -41.79
C ALA A 257 -10.44 -13.12 -40.64
N SER A 258 -10.72 -13.76 -39.48
CA SER A 258 -11.23 -13.13 -38.26
C SER A 258 -10.20 -12.29 -37.50
N GLY A 259 -8.89 -12.51 -37.72
CA GLY A 259 -7.87 -11.76 -36.99
C GLY A 259 -6.49 -12.42 -36.97
N PRO A 260 -5.51 -11.70 -36.37
CA PRO A 260 -4.15 -12.19 -36.28
C PRO A 260 -4.04 -13.40 -35.36
N LEU A 261 -3.19 -14.35 -35.74
CA LEU A 261 -2.80 -15.51 -34.93
C LEU A 261 -1.41 -15.31 -34.32
N GLY A 262 -1.05 -16.20 -33.39
CA GLY A 262 0.27 -16.25 -32.79
C GLY A 262 0.59 -15.09 -31.86
N THR A 263 -0.41 -14.31 -31.41
CA THR A 263 -0.18 -13.19 -30.48
C THR A 263 -1.14 -13.25 -29.30
N VAL A 264 -0.61 -13.07 -28.09
CA VAL A 264 -1.39 -12.93 -26.85
C VAL A 264 -0.81 -11.81 -25.99
N SER A 265 -1.67 -11.11 -25.24
CA SER A 265 -1.22 -10.14 -24.25
C SER A 265 -1.03 -10.78 -22.88
N VAL A 266 0.04 -10.40 -22.17
CA VAL A 266 0.27 -10.83 -20.79
C VAL A 266 -0.85 -10.34 -19.86
N LYS A 267 -1.30 -11.22 -18.96
CA LYS A 267 -2.45 -11.02 -18.08
C LYS A 267 -2.04 -11.11 -16.61
N ASN A 268 -1.15 -10.20 -16.23
CA ASN A 268 -0.72 -9.96 -14.84
C ASN A 268 -0.97 -8.51 -14.41
N ASP A 269 -0.86 -8.27 -13.12
CA ASP A 269 -0.89 -6.96 -12.47
C ASP A 269 0.11 -6.99 -11.31
N ARG A 270 0.16 -5.92 -10.53
CA ARG A 270 0.96 -5.83 -9.31
C ARG A 270 0.14 -5.16 -8.22
N PRO A 271 0.24 -5.60 -6.96
CA PRO A 271 -0.45 -4.96 -5.87
C PRO A 271 0.23 -3.66 -5.49
N THR A 272 -0.53 -2.81 -4.82
CA THR A 272 -0.09 -1.53 -4.31
C THR A 272 -0.54 -1.37 -2.87
N ILE A 273 0.18 -0.55 -2.11
CA ILE A 273 -0.18 -0.17 -0.74
C ILE A 273 0.56 1.10 -0.40
N ASP A 274 -0.09 1.97 0.36
CA ASP A 274 0.55 3.14 0.94
C ASP A 274 -0.03 3.45 2.33
N LYS A 275 0.70 4.23 3.12
CA LYS A 275 0.29 4.65 4.46
C LYS A 275 0.56 6.12 4.70
N THR A 276 -0.40 6.79 5.31
CA THR A 276 -0.33 8.23 5.60
C THR A 276 -0.89 8.51 7.00
N ILE A 277 -0.31 9.50 7.65
CA ILE A 277 -0.89 10.21 8.79
C ILE A 277 -1.87 11.24 8.22
N THR A 278 -3.12 11.23 8.71
CA THR A 278 -4.17 12.13 8.22
C THR A 278 -4.47 13.27 9.20
N GLY A 279 -3.99 13.19 10.44
CA GLY A 279 -4.18 14.24 11.44
C GLY A 279 -3.54 13.90 12.78
N VAL A 280 -3.34 14.93 13.59
CA VAL A 280 -2.95 14.83 15.00
C VAL A 280 -3.96 15.64 15.83
N ASP A 281 -4.68 14.97 16.71
CA ASP A 281 -5.70 15.54 17.59
C ASP A 281 -5.11 15.74 19.00
N ASP A 282 -5.15 16.98 19.47
CA ASP A 282 -4.73 17.35 20.82
C ASP A 282 -5.79 16.89 21.85
N THR A 283 -5.37 16.12 22.86
CA THR A 283 -6.30 15.63 23.90
C THR A 283 -6.70 16.69 24.93
N THR A 284 -6.11 17.89 24.87
CA THR A 284 -6.34 18.98 25.84
C THR A 284 -7.24 20.12 25.34
N THR A 285 -7.73 20.11 24.08
CA THR A 285 -8.63 21.15 23.51
C THR A 285 -9.50 20.67 22.34
N ASP A 286 -10.60 21.41 22.07
CA ASP A 286 -11.48 21.25 20.91
C ASP A 286 -10.75 21.48 19.57
N LYS A 287 -10.65 20.41 18.73
CA LYS A 287 -10.60 20.29 17.25
C LYS A 287 -9.93 21.34 16.32
N GLU A 288 -9.37 22.46 16.78
CA GLU A 288 -8.74 23.44 15.89
C GLU A 288 -7.27 23.11 15.60
N ASN A 289 -6.97 23.01 14.30
CA ASN A 289 -5.67 22.78 13.64
C ASN A 289 -5.07 21.36 13.65
N GLN A 290 -5.88 20.35 13.28
CA GLN A 290 -5.45 18.96 13.05
C GLN A 290 -4.36 18.78 11.97
N GLN A 291 -4.16 19.75 11.08
CA GLN A 291 -3.36 19.61 9.86
C GLN A 291 -2.01 20.34 9.86
N THR A 292 -1.74 21.26 10.80
CA THR A 292 -0.47 22.02 10.80
C THR A 292 0.74 21.17 11.20
N ASN A 293 0.51 20.05 11.90
CA ASN A 293 1.57 19.20 12.43
C ASN A 293 1.85 17.98 11.55
N VAL A 294 1.16 17.84 10.42
CA VAL A 294 1.35 16.75 9.46
C VAL A 294 1.99 17.29 8.20
N THR A 295 2.99 16.58 7.70
CA THR A 295 3.63 16.88 6.40
C THR A 295 2.65 16.75 5.25
N ALA A 296 2.89 17.48 4.15
CA ALA A 296 1.97 17.52 3.02
C ALA A 296 1.76 16.15 2.33
N ASP A 297 2.75 15.25 2.39
CA ASP A 297 2.67 13.87 1.89
C ASP A 297 2.09 12.88 2.91
N GLY A 298 1.79 13.34 4.12
CA GLY A 298 1.30 12.53 5.23
C GLY A 298 2.32 11.53 5.76
N LYS A 299 3.61 11.64 5.45
CA LYS A 299 4.62 10.64 5.87
C LYS A 299 5.20 10.90 7.25
N ALA A 300 5.14 12.13 7.71
CA ALA A 300 5.61 12.51 9.04
C ALA A 300 4.68 13.49 9.75
N ALA A 301 4.66 13.44 11.09
CA ALA A 301 3.97 14.41 11.91
C ALA A 301 4.71 14.72 13.23
N SER A 302 4.40 15.85 13.86
CA SER A 302 4.79 16.14 15.25
C SER A 302 3.58 16.05 16.19
N ALA A 303 3.80 15.56 17.40
CA ALA A 303 2.77 15.34 18.41
C ALA A 303 3.33 15.45 19.83
N ALA A 304 2.50 15.86 20.78
CA ALA A 304 2.81 15.78 22.21
C ALA A 304 2.44 14.39 22.74
N VAL A 305 3.10 13.96 23.82
CA VAL A 305 2.64 12.76 24.54
C VAL A 305 1.23 13.02 25.06
N GLY A 306 0.33 12.08 24.78
CA GLY A 306 -1.11 12.17 25.02
C GLY A 306 -1.92 12.52 23.77
N ASP A 307 -1.33 13.04 22.69
CA ASP A 307 -2.06 13.36 21.46
C ASP A 307 -2.48 12.09 20.71
N LYS A 308 -3.60 12.18 19.98
CA LYS A 308 -4.17 11.10 19.18
C LYS A 308 -3.79 11.28 17.70
N ILE A 309 -3.07 10.32 17.13
CA ILE A 309 -2.61 10.32 15.74
C ILE A 309 -3.57 9.49 14.89
N SER A 310 -4.03 10.05 13.77
CA SER A 310 -4.90 9.37 12.82
C SER A 310 -4.11 8.81 11.64
N TYR A 311 -4.30 7.54 11.35
CA TYR A 311 -3.64 6.81 10.26
C TYR A 311 -4.64 6.35 9.19
N LYS A 312 -4.20 6.38 7.94
CA LYS A 312 -4.89 5.80 6.79
C LYS A 312 -3.92 4.96 5.99
N ILE A 313 -4.19 3.66 5.91
CA ILE A 313 -3.62 2.76 4.90
C ILE A 313 -4.53 2.83 3.68
N GLY A 314 -3.96 2.97 2.50
CA GLY A 314 -4.72 3.11 1.27
C GLY A 314 -3.96 2.66 0.05
N ASN A 315 -4.51 2.99 -1.12
CA ASN A 315 -3.97 2.54 -2.40
C ASN A 315 -3.82 1.02 -2.50
N VAL A 316 -4.66 0.27 -1.78
CA VAL A 316 -4.70 -1.19 -1.88
C VAL A 316 -5.79 -1.56 -2.87
N GLU A 317 -5.43 -2.01 -4.06
CA GLU A 317 -6.40 -2.41 -5.08
C GLU A 317 -6.91 -3.83 -4.84
N ILE A 318 -8.21 -4.03 -5.00
CA ILE A 318 -8.82 -5.36 -4.98
C ILE A 318 -8.29 -6.14 -6.20
N PRO A 319 -7.55 -7.23 -6.00
CA PRO A 319 -6.94 -7.97 -7.09
C PRO A 319 -8.00 -8.75 -7.86
N SER A 320 -7.74 -9.00 -9.14
CA SER A 320 -8.43 -10.09 -9.82
C SER A 320 -7.89 -11.42 -9.30
N THR A 321 -8.80 -12.31 -8.90
CA THR A 321 -8.52 -13.72 -8.55
C THR A 321 -8.91 -14.68 -9.67
N VAL A 322 -9.28 -14.15 -10.84
CA VAL A 322 -9.58 -14.96 -12.03
C VAL A 322 -8.38 -15.85 -12.35
N GLY A 323 -8.62 -17.15 -12.49
CA GLY A 323 -7.58 -18.12 -12.83
C GLY A 323 -6.74 -18.63 -11.65
N TYR A 324 -6.99 -18.16 -10.41
CA TYR A 324 -6.37 -18.71 -9.21
C TYR A 324 -7.08 -19.99 -8.73
N ASP A 325 -6.31 -20.96 -8.25
CA ASP A 325 -6.82 -22.15 -7.56
C ASP A 325 -7.08 -21.85 -6.07
N THR A 326 -8.13 -21.10 -5.77
CA THR A 326 -8.40 -20.67 -4.39
C THR A 326 -8.86 -21.80 -3.48
N ILE A 327 -9.24 -22.96 -4.05
CA ILE A 327 -9.63 -24.18 -3.33
C ILE A 327 -8.38 -24.93 -2.85
N LYS A 328 -7.43 -25.18 -3.75
CA LYS A 328 -6.19 -25.88 -3.41
C LYS A 328 -5.23 -24.99 -2.65
N PHE A 329 -5.16 -23.72 -3.03
CA PHE A 329 -4.25 -22.72 -2.47
C PHE A 329 -5.07 -21.52 -2.00
N GLN A 330 -5.30 -21.42 -0.69
CA GLN A 330 -6.05 -20.30 -0.14
C GLN A 330 -5.38 -18.98 -0.54
N TYR A 331 -6.17 -18.10 -1.15
CA TYR A 331 -5.67 -16.81 -1.61
C TYR A 331 -5.19 -15.97 -0.41
N THR A 332 -3.97 -15.46 -0.48
CA THR A 332 -3.39 -14.60 0.56
C THR A 332 -3.64 -13.14 0.20
N PHE A 333 -4.18 -12.38 1.15
CA PHE A 333 -4.32 -10.93 1.05
C PHE A 333 -4.41 -10.33 2.45
N LYS A 334 -3.25 -9.98 3.02
CA LYS A 334 -3.11 -9.61 4.44
C LYS A 334 -2.38 -8.28 4.59
N ILE A 335 -3.01 -7.33 5.25
CA ILE A 335 -2.40 -6.06 5.61
C ILE A 335 -1.91 -6.18 7.04
N THR A 336 -0.60 -6.04 7.26
CA THR A 336 0.00 -6.06 8.59
C THR A 336 0.59 -4.70 8.88
N ASP A 337 0.06 -4.05 9.91
CA ASP A 337 0.51 -2.77 10.42
C ASP A 337 1.33 -2.97 11.70
N THR A 338 2.42 -2.22 11.90
CA THR A 338 3.30 -2.34 13.07
C THR A 338 3.61 -0.96 13.65
N LEU A 339 2.99 -0.69 14.80
CA LEU A 339 3.12 0.53 15.59
C LEU A 339 4.27 0.40 16.59
N HIS A 340 5.20 1.35 16.58
CA HIS A 340 6.22 1.47 17.62
C HIS A 340 5.60 1.52 19.02
N LYS A 341 6.24 0.89 20.03
CA LYS A 341 5.74 0.84 21.42
C LYS A 341 5.39 2.20 22.05
N GLY A 342 6.01 3.27 21.54
CA GLY A 342 5.70 4.67 21.88
C GLY A 342 4.29 5.13 21.48
N GLN A 343 3.51 4.26 20.84
CA GLN A 343 2.14 4.54 20.38
C GLN A 343 1.20 3.44 20.87
N THR A 344 0.13 3.85 21.56
CA THR A 344 -0.93 2.96 22.04
C THR A 344 -2.07 2.92 21.02
N TYR A 345 -2.31 1.77 20.40
CA TYR A 345 -3.47 1.57 19.50
C TYR A 345 -4.79 1.71 20.26
N ASN A 346 -5.73 2.50 19.70
CA ASN A 346 -6.99 2.87 20.34
C ASN A 346 -8.17 1.92 20.03
N ASP A 347 -7.91 0.73 19.47
CA ASP A 347 -8.93 -0.30 19.19
C ASP A 347 -10.07 0.16 18.26
N ASP A 348 -9.78 1.08 17.32
CA ASP A 348 -10.78 1.73 16.46
C ASP A 348 -10.57 1.53 14.95
N ALA A 349 -9.85 0.47 14.55
CA ALA A 349 -9.64 0.16 13.13
C ALA A 349 -10.95 -0.10 12.38
N LYS A 350 -11.05 0.52 11.20
CA LYS A 350 -12.16 0.38 10.24
C LYS A 350 -11.60 0.11 8.85
N VAL A 351 -12.26 -0.76 8.11
CA VAL A 351 -11.87 -1.15 6.75
C VAL A 351 -12.98 -0.78 5.78
N TYR A 352 -12.64 -0.14 4.68
CA TYR A 352 -13.58 0.37 3.68
C TYR A 352 -13.22 -0.13 2.29
N VAL A 353 -14.23 -0.23 1.42
CA VAL A 353 -14.04 -0.39 -0.04
C VAL A 353 -14.67 0.80 -0.74
N ASP A 354 -13.85 1.59 -1.43
CA ASP A 354 -14.27 2.75 -2.22
C ASP A 354 -14.93 2.26 -3.52
N LYS A 355 -16.23 1.98 -3.42
CA LYS A 355 -17.05 1.41 -4.51
C LYS A 355 -17.20 2.42 -5.64
N ASN A 356 -17.23 3.71 -5.30
CA ASN A 356 -17.43 4.81 -6.25
C ASN A 356 -16.13 5.24 -6.96
N GLY A 357 -14.98 4.92 -6.38
CA GLY A 357 -13.66 5.35 -6.86
C GLY A 357 -13.39 6.84 -6.64
N ASP A 358 -14.07 7.47 -5.68
CA ASP A 358 -13.96 8.90 -5.39
C ASP A 358 -13.12 9.21 -4.13
N GLY A 359 -12.63 8.17 -3.46
CA GLY A 359 -11.78 8.24 -2.28
C GLY A 359 -12.50 8.68 -1.00
N LYS A 360 -13.82 8.86 -1.03
CA LYS A 360 -14.62 9.09 0.17
C LYS A 360 -14.79 7.77 0.92
N LEU A 361 -14.95 7.88 2.24
CA LEU A 361 -15.15 6.72 3.13
C LEU A 361 -16.50 6.91 3.82
N THR A 362 -17.51 6.16 3.39
CA THR A 362 -18.87 6.24 3.92
C THR A 362 -19.26 4.96 4.65
N ASP A 363 -20.30 5.02 5.48
CA ASP A 363 -20.73 3.86 6.29
C ASP A 363 -21.26 2.70 5.43
N ASP A 364 -21.77 2.95 4.22
CA ASP A 364 -22.18 1.92 3.25
C ASP A 364 -21.01 1.23 2.53
N GLU A 365 -19.80 1.79 2.65
CA GLU A 365 -18.55 1.23 2.13
C GLU A 365 -17.76 0.47 3.21
N LEU A 366 -18.23 0.50 4.45
CA LEU A 366 -17.60 -0.17 5.58
C LEU A 366 -17.72 -1.70 5.48
N LEU A 367 -16.59 -2.38 5.61
CA LEU A 367 -16.51 -3.83 5.74
C LEU A 367 -16.71 -4.25 7.20
N ARG A 368 -17.30 -5.42 7.39
CA ARG A 368 -17.59 -6.02 8.70
C ARG A 368 -16.45 -6.93 9.16
N ALA A 369 -15.89 -6.63 10.33
CA ALA A 369 -14.93 -7.51 11.00
C ALA A 369 -15.62 -8.76 11.55
N ALA A 370 -14.90 -9.88 11.61
CA ALA A 370 -15.30 -11.08 12.35
C ALA A 370 -15.45 -10.75 13.84
N SER A 371 -16.58 -11.14 14.44
CA SER A 371 -16.83 -11.01 15.88
C SER A 371 -16.71 -12.36 16.58
N SER A 372 -16.38 -12.37 17.88
CA SER A 372 -16.39 -13.59 18.70
C SER A 372 -17.79 -14.20 18.87
N ALA A 373 -18.86 -13.44 18.55
CA ALA A 373 -20.24 -13.89 18.57
C ALA A 373 -20.72 -14.43 17.22
N ASP A 374 -19.91 -14.35 16.16
CA ASP A 374 -20.26 -14.83 14.83
C ASP A 374 -20.17 -16.36 14.79
N ALA A 375 -21.25 -17.04 15.22
CA ALA A 375 -21.36 -18.50 15.11
C ALA A 375 -21.40 -18.98 13.65
N ASP A 376 -21.84 -18.11 12.73
CA ASP A 376 -21.87 -18.36 11.30
C ASP A 376 -20.78 -17.54 10.59
N LYS A 377 -19.80 -18.26 10.03
CA LYS A 377 -18.65 -17.68 9.32
C LYS A 377 -19.07 -16.92 8.06
N SER A 378 -20.28 -17.08 7.53
CA SER A 378 -20.82 -16.43 6.32
C SER A 378 -20.87 -14.90 6.38
N THR A 379 -20.94 -14.33 7.59
CA THR A 379 -21.42 -12.96 7.72
C THR A 379 -20.31 -11.89 7.65
N TYR A 380 -19.03 -12.23 7.83
CA TYR A 380 -17.94 -11.23 7.94
C TYR A 380 -17.16 -11.05 6.64
N ASP A 381 -16.53 -9.90 6.49
CA ASP A 381 -15.66 -9.55 5.37
C ASP A 381 -14.20 -9.92 5.67
N TYR A 382 -13.70 -9.57 6.86
CA TYR A 382 -12.29 -9.75 7.23
C TYR A 382 -12.12 -10.20 8.67
N VAL A 383 -10.94 -10.74 8.98
CA VAL A 383 -10.51 -11.03 10.36
C VAL A 383 -9.53 -9.96 10.82
N LEU A 384 -9.77 -9.38 12.00
CA LEU A 384 -8.87 -8.44 12.65
C LEU A 384 -8.16 -9.13 13.81
N THR A 385 -6.84 -9.17 13.77
CA THR A 385 -6.01 -9.68 14.88
C THR A 385 -5.09 -8.58 15.37
N VAL A 386 -5.10 -8.33 16.68
CA VAL A 386 -4.27 -7.31 17.31
C VAL A 386 -3.34 -7.98 18.32
N THR A 387 -2.05 -7.77 18.18
CA THR A 387 -1.03 -8.21 19.15
C THR A 387 -0.45 -6.98 19.82
N LYS A 388 -0.67 -6.83 21.13
CA LYS A 388 -0.18 -5.69 21.94
C LYS A 388 1.00 -6.13 22.81
N PRO A 389 1.91 -5.19 23.19
CA PRO A 389 2.94 -5.47 24.18
C PRO A 389 2.35 -6.06 25.46
N THR A 390 3.10 -6.97 26.08
CA THR A 390 2.72 -7.65 27.32
C THR A 390 3.71 -7.31 28.43
N ALA A 391 3.35 -7.57 29.69
CA ALA A 391 4.27 -7.36 30.82
C ALA A 391 5.58 -8.18 30.70
N ASN A 392 5.57 -9.29 29.96
CA ASN A 392 6.73 -10.15 29.76
C ASN A 392 7.54 -9.80 28.50
N ASP A 393 7.02 -8.91 27.66
CA ASP A 393 7.63 -8.46 26.41
C ASP A 393 7.22 -7.00 26.15
N ALA A 394 7.69 -6.12 27.03
CA ALA A 394 7.32 -4.70 27.05
C ALA A 394 7.97 -3.91 25.90
N ASP A 395 8.97 -4.49 25.23
CA ASP A 395 9.63 -3.90 24.07
C ASP A 395 8.94 -4.26 22.74
N GLN A 396 7.91 -5.09 22.77
CA GLN A 396 7.15 -5.49 21.60
C GLN A 396 6.30 -4.34 21.02
N ASN A 397 6.40 -4.15 19.71
CA ASN A 397 5.54 -3.25 18.97
C ASN A 397 4.10 -3.79 18.86
N THR A 398 3.10 -2.92 18.76
CA THR A 398 1.73 -3.36 18.50
C THR A 398 1.58 -3.74 17.03
N THR A 399 1.02 -4.91 16.74
CA THR A 399 0.72 -5.35 15.37
C THR A 399 -0.78 -5.41 15.14
N ILE A 400 -1.26 -4.84 14.03
CA ILE A 400 -2.65 -4.92 13.59
C ILE A 400 -2.68 -5.67 12.25
N LEU A 401 -3.22 -6.88 12.27
CA LEU A 401 -3.38 -7.73 11.08
C LEU A 401 -4.83 -7.69 10.61
N VAL A 402 -5.03 -7.21 9.39
CA VAL A 402 -6.30 -7.27 8.65
C VAL A 402 -6.18 -8.37 7.59
N ASP A 403 -6.86 -9.49 7.82
CA ASP A 403 -6.90 -10.62 6.88
C ASP A 403 -8.14 -10.54 5.99
N LEU A 404 -7.90 -10.18 4.73
CA LEU A 404 -8.91 -10.00 3.67
C LEU A 404 -8.93 -11.18 2.70
N ALA A 405 -8.20 -12.28 2.97
CA ALA A 405 -8.17 -13.47 2.14
C ALA A 405 -9.58 -13.97 1.78
N LYS A 406 -10.48 -13.94 2.78
CA LYS A 406 -11.87 -14.31 2.59
C LYS A 406 -12.63 -13.33 1.70
N TYR A 407 -12.43 -12.03 1.91
CA TYR A 407 -13.08 -11.01 1.12
C TYR A 407 -12.72 -11.18 -0.36
N VAL A 408 -11.42 -11.32 -0.68
CA VAL A 408 -10.96 -11.33 -2.09
C VAL A 408 -10.92 -12.70 -2.75
N GLY A 409 -10.82 -13.78 -1.98
CA GLY A 409 -10.49 -15.14 -2.43
C GLY A 409 -11.61 -15.93 -3.10
N GLY A 410 -12.70 -15.29 -3.53
CA GLY A 410 -13.77 -15.97 -4.27
C GLY A 410 -14.59 -16.95 -3.43
N TYR A 411 -15.01 -16.51 -2.24
CA TYR A 411 -16.03 -17.23 -1.47
C TYR A 411 -17.41 -17.01 -2.11
N SER A 412 -18.31 -17.99 -2.05
CA SER A 412 -19.68 -17.92 -2.57
C SER A 412 -20.39 -16.62 -2.17
N ASN A 413 -21.45 -16.22 -2.88
CA ASN A 413 -22.12 -14.93 -2.60
C ASN A 413 -22.64 -14.82 -1.14
N ASP A 414 -22.95 -15.95 -0.51
CA ASP A 414 -23.30 -16.08 0.92
C ASP A 414 -22.06 -16.30 1.83
N ARG A 415 -20.87 -16.34 1.25
CA ARG A 415 -19.54 -16.48 1.83
C ARG A 415 -19.35 -17.68 2.75
N THR A 416 -20.05 -18.77 2.47
CA THR A 416 -19.99 -20.02 3.25
C THR A 416 -18.95 -21.00 2.73
N ALA A 417 -18.62 -20.96 1.44
CA ALA A 417 -17.69 -21.89 0.79
C ALA A 417 -16.80 -21.20 -0.25
N LEU A 418 -15.62 -21.75 -0.53
CA LEU A 418 -14.79 -21.35 -1.67
C LEU A 418 -15.45 -21.82 -2.97
N VAL A 419 -15.47 -20.98 -4.02
CA VAL A 419 -16.01 -21.38 -5.32
C VAL A 419 -14.89 -21.58 -6.33
N ASP A 420 -14.98 -22.68 -7.08
CA ASP A 420 -14.03 -23.07 -8.13
C ASP A 420 -14.22 -22.23 -9.40
N GLY A 421 -13.14 -21.69 -9.96
CA GLY A 421 -13.08 -21.23 -11.36
C GLY A 421 -13.68 -19.85 -11.71
N SER A 422 -12.93 -19.15 -12.57
CA SER A 422 -13.21 -17.95 -13.41
C SER A 422 -13.82 -16.66 -12.86
N ALA A 423 -14.55 -16.62 -11.74
CA ALA A 423 -15.20 -15.38 -11.29
C ALA A 423 -15.86 -15.46 -9.90
N ALA A 424 -15.92 -16.62 -9.28
CA ALA A 424 -17.02 -16.85 -8.36
C ALA A 424 -16.71 -16.34 -6.95
N GLY A 425 -17.44 -15.30 -6.54
CA GLY A 425 -17.59 -14.90 -5.15
C GLY A 425 -17.44 -13.40 -4.86
N LEU A 426 -16.51 -12.75 -5.56
CA LEU A 426 -16.35 -11.30 -5.51
C LEU A 426 -17.19 -10.68 -6.61
N ASP A 427 -17.92 -9.61 -6.31
CA ASP A 427 -18.59 -8.80 -7.32
C ASP A 427 -17.54 -8.28 -8.33
N PRO A 428 -17.62 -8.65 -9.62
CA PRO A 428 -16.68 -8.21 -10.65
C PRO A 428 -16.47 -6.69 -10.71
N ASP A 429 -17.48 -5.91 -10.32
CA ASP A 429 -17.43 -4.45 -10.32
C ASP A 429 -16.54 -3.89 -9.20
N LEU A 430 -16.15 -4.72 -8.24
CA LEU A 430 -15.21 -4.38 -7.17
C LEU A 430 -13.75 -4.61 -7.55
N ILE A 431 -13.45 -5.37 -8.60
CA ILE A 431 -12.06 -5.59 -9.04
C ILE A 431 -11.43 -4.25 -9.45
N GLY A 432 -10.24 -3.96 -8.91
CA GLY A 432 -9.54 -2.68 -9.12
C GLY A 432 -10.07 -1.51 -8.29
N LYS A 433 -11.15 -1.68 -7.51
CA LYS A 433 -11.55 -0.70 -6.49
C LYS A 433 -10.56 -0.70 -5.34
N LYS A 434 -10.54 0.38 -4.55
CA LYS A 434 -9.54 0.57 -3.50
C LYS A 434 -10.08 0.20 -2.13
N ILE A 435 -9.24 -0.46 -1.34
CA ILE A 435 -9.42 -0.71 0.09
C ILE A 435 -8.69 0.37 0.87
N TYR A 436 -9.34 0.84 1.94
CA TYR A 436 -8.74 1.73 2.93
C TYR A 436 -8.89 1.14 4.32
N VAL A 437 -7.85 1.29 5.15
CA VAL A 437 -7.91 0.99 6.58
C VAL A 437 -7.62 2.27 7.34
N THR A 438 -8.51 2.67 8.24
CA THR A 438 -8.32 3.85 9.09
C THR A 438 -8.31 3.42 10.54
N TYR A 439 -7.42 4.00 11.34
CA TYR A 439 -7.40 3.79 12.78
C TYR A 439 -6.63 4.94 13.44
N THR A 440 -6.60 4.92 14.78
CA THR A 440 -5.83 5.89 15.54
C THR A 440 -4.94 5.23 16.59
N ALA A 441 -3.89 5.95 16.97
CA ALA A 441 -3.02 5.60 18.08
C ALA A 441 -2.71 6.83 18.92
N THR A 442 -2.54 6.66 20.22
CA THR A 442 -2.18 7.74 21.15
C THR A 442 -0.67 7.71 21.40
N LEU A 443 0.03 8.82 21.22
CA LEU A 443 1.44 8.90 21.57
C LEU A 443 1.59 8.78 23.09
N ASN A 444 2.35 7.80 23.58
CA ASN A 444 2.43 7.50 25.00
C ASN A 444 3.80 7.88 25.59
N ASP A 445 3.97 7.63 26.88
CA ASP A 445 5.18 7.94 27.63
C ASP A 445 6.35 6.97 27.40
N ASP A 446 6.24 6.01 26.46
CA ASP A 446 7.36 5.26 25.87
C ASP A 446 7.88 5.88 24.57
N ALA A 447 7.29 7.00 24.13
CA ALA A 447 7.68 7.67 22.89
C ALA A 447 9.18 8.04 22.87
N ILE A 448 9.82 7.78 21.73
CA ILE A 448 11.16 8.27 21.42
C ILE A 448 11.04 9.78 21.17
N VAL A 449 11.96 10.54 21.74
CA VAL A 449 11.96 12.01 21.72
C VAL A 449 13.06 12.47 20.77
N TYR A 450 12.77 13.44 19.92
CA TYR A 450 13.74 13.99 18.99
C TYR A 450 14.93 14.66 19.74
N PRO A 451 16.19 14.50 19.30
CA PRO A 451 16.67 13.89 18.06
C PRO A 451 17.01 12.39 18.13
N ASP A 452 16.65 11.71 19.22
CA ASP A 452 17.10 10.33 19.45
C ASP A 452 16.44 9.33 18.48
N GLY A 453 15.33 9.72 17.84
CA GLY A 453 14.66 8.98 16.78
C GLY A 453 13.22 9.45 16.55
N SER A 454 12.42 8.61 15.91
CA SER A 454 10.98 8.78 15.70
C SER A 454 10.19 7.57 16.17
N ASN A 455 8.89 7.77 16.34
CA ASN A 455 7.92 6.73 16.66
C ASN A 455 7.34 6.24 15.33
N ASP A 456 8.02 5.26 14.75
CA ASP A 456 7.70 4.78 13.42
C ASP A 456 6.45 3.89 13.44
N ASN A 457 5.77 3.87 12.30
CA ASN A 457 4.60 3.06 12.10
C ASN A 457 4.60 2.50 10.68
N GLY A 458 4.97 1.23 10.56
CA GLY A 458 5.15 0.54 9.28
C GLY A 458 3.91 -0.24 8.84
N VAL A 459 3.85 -0.58 7.56
CA VAL A 459 2.80 -1.47 7.04
C VAL A 459 3.39 -2.38 5.97
N LYS A 460 2.80 -3.55 5.78
CA LYS A 460 3.05 -4.41 4.62
C LYS A 460 1.77 -5.06 4.12
N LEU A 461 1.80 -5.45 2.85
CA LEU A 461 0.78 -6.29 2.23
C LEU A 461 1.42 -7.60 1.76
N ASP A 462 0.96 -8.72 2.33
CA ASP A 462 1.27 -10.06 1.84
C ASP A 462 0.15 -10.49 0.86
N TYR A 463 0.52 -11.00 -0.32
CA TYR A 463 -0.44 -11.33 -1.39
C TYR A 463 -0.05 -12.57 -2.19
N SER A 464 -1.03 -13.33 -2.69
CA SER A 464 -0.75 -14.43 -3.63
C SER A 464 -0.24 -13.90 -4.97
N ASN A 465 0.93 -14.39 -5.41
CA ASN A 465 1.64 -13.88 -6.59
C ASN A 465 1.68 -14.87 -7.78
N ASN A 466 1.13 -16.07 -7.61
CA ASN A 466 1.07 -17.09 -8.64
C ASN A 466 -0.28 -17.85 -8.59
N PRO A 467 -1.05 -17.89 -9.70
CA PRO A 467 -2.35 -18.56 -9.75
C PRO A 467 -2.37 -20.06 -9.44
N GLY A 468 -1.24 -20.76 -9.59
CA GLY A 468 -1.14 -22.22 -9.46
C GLY A 468 -0.28 -22.71 -8.31
N SER A 469 -0.03 -21.89 -7.27
CA SER A 469 0.79 -22.30 -6.12
C SER A 469 0.46 -21.50 -4.85
N GLU A 470 0.97 -21.94 -3.70
CA GLU A 470 0.92 -21.22 -2.41
C GLU A 470 1.87 -20.01 -2.33
N SER A 471 2.60 -19.74 -3.41
CA SER A 471 3.57 -18.65 -3.49
C SER A 471 2.91 -17.29 -3.22
N HIS A 472 3.59 -16.48 -2.40
CA HIS A 472 3.16 -15.15 -2.03
C HIS A 472 4.32 -14.15 -2.14
N GLY A 473 3.98 -12.90 -2.41
CA GLY A 473 4.90 -11.76 -2.35
C GLY A 473 4.53 -10.81 -1.21
N THR A 474 5.46 -9.92 -0.89
CA THR A 474 5.26 -8.87 0.11
C THR A 474 5.61 -7.52 -0.50
N VAL A 475 4.83 -6.48 -0.19
CA VAL A 475 5.21 -5.09 -0.46
C VAL A 475 5.17 -4.28 0.84
N THR A 476 6.21 -3.49 1.08
CA THR A 476 6.40 -2.66 2.27
C THR A 476 6.71 -1.23 1.83
N PRO A 477 5.75 -0.29 1.91
CA PRO A 477 6.00 1.12 1.65
C PRO A 477 6.87 1.74 2.74
N PRO A 478 7.37 2.97 2.55
CA PRO A 478 8.06 3.70 3.61
C PRO A 478 7.18 3.86 4.85
N ASP A 479 7.80 3.73 6.02
CA ASP A 479 7.12 3.90 7.29
C ASP A 479 6.68 5.36 7.49
N THR A 480 5.57 5.54 8.20
CA THR A 480 5.17 6.86 8.68
C THR A 480 5.87 7.17 10.01
N GLN A 481 6.22 8.43 10.26
CA GLN A 481 7.04 8.83 11.41
C GLN A 481 6.33 9.87 12.29
N VAL A 482 6.33 9.64 13.61
CA VAL A 482 5.81 10.62 14.57
C VAL A 482 6.92 11.10 15.49
N PHE A 483 7.11 12.42 15.54
CA PHE A 483 8.12 13.09 16.35
C PHE A 483 7.48 13.78 17.57
N THR A 484 8.21 13.82 18.67
CA THR A 484 7.87 14.66 19.83
C THR A 484 9.10 15.40 20.32
N GLY A 485 8.87 16.60 20.86
CA GLY A 485 9.92 17.53 21.22
C GLY A 485 10.33 17.49 22.69
N LYS A 486 11.30 18.35 23.01
CA LYS A 486 11.78 18.62 24.36
C LYS A 486 11.87 20.12 24.64
N PHE A 487 11.66 20.48 25.89
CA PHE A 487 11.82 21.82 26.42
C PHE A 487 12.89 21.81 27.52
N GLY A 488 13.88 22.69 27.39
CA GLY A 488 14.94 22.85 28.38
C GLY A 488 14.88 24.22 29.04
N LEU A 489 15.18 24.27 30.33
CA LEU A 489 15.30 25.49 31.12
C LEU A 489 16.64 25.50 31.86
N LYS A 490 17.31 26.65 31.85
CA LYS A 490 18.53 26.90 32.65
C LYS A 490 18.23 27.97 33.70
N LYS A 491 18.24 27.55 34.95
CA LYS A 491 17.93 28.39 36.10
C LYS A 491 19.19 29.08 36.60
N VAL A 492 19.17 30.41 36.66
CA VAL A 492 20.34 31.20 37.10
C VAL A 492 19.99 32.35 38.05
N ASN A 493 21.03 32.91 38.66
CA ASN A 493 20.99 34.22 39.32
C ASN A 493 21.34 35.36 38.33
N LYS A 494 21.35 36.61 38.80
CA LYS A 494 21.69 37.80 38.00
C LYS A 494 23.08 37.72 37.34
N ASP A 495 24.03 37.08 38.00
CA ASP A 495 25.41 36.92 37.51
C ASP A 495 25.57 35.73 36.55
N GLY A 496 24.50 34.98 36.29
CA GLY A 496 24.52 33.81 35.42
C GLY A 496 24.95 32.49 36.09
N LYS A 497 25.16 32.48 37.42
CA LYS A 497 25.44 31.26 38.19
C LYS A 497 24.17 30.40 38.29
N THR A 498 24.31 29.11 38.07
CA THR A 498 23.20 28.15 38.09
C THR A 498 22.60 27.95 39.49
N LEU A 499 21.29 27.70 39.55
CA LEU A 499 20.52 27.53 40.79
C LEU A 499 19.68 26.26 40.75
N ALA A 500 19.75 25.45 41.80
CA ALA A 500 18.95 24.24 41.98
C ALA A 500 17.71 24.48 42.85
N GLY A 501 16.75 23.55 42.80
CA GLY A 501 15.62 23.50 43.73
C GLY A 501 14.49 24.51 43.46
N ALA A 502 14.55 25.23 42.35
CA ALA A 502 13.38 25.98 41.86
C ALA A 502 12.31 24.98 41.40
N LYS A 503 11.03 25.31 41.56
CA LYS A 503 9.92 24.46 41.12
C LYS A 503 8.99 25.17 40.16
N PHE A 504 8.48 24.40 39.20
CA PHE A 504 7.63 24.90 38.14
C PHE A 504 6.40 24.01 37.95
N THR A 505 5.29 24.63 37.54
CA THR A 505 4.18 23.92 36.91
C THR A 505 4.15 24.23 35.42
N VAL A 506 3.70 23.26 34.64
CA VAL A 506 3.53 23.38 33.19
C VAL A 506 2.08 23.07 32.86
N SER A 507 1.44 23.91 32.08
CA SER A 507 0.06 23.71 31.65
C SER A 507 -0.11 23.99 30.15
N LYS A 508 -1.04 23.28 29.52
CA LYS A 508 -1.49 23.51 28.15
C LYS A 508 -2.96 23.86 28.22
N ASN A 509 -3.35 25.00 27.65
CA ASN A 509 -4.74 25.48 27.68
C ASN A 509 -5.39 25.52 29.08
N GLY A 510 -4.57 25.80 30.11
CA GLY A 510 -5.02 25.84 31.51
C GLY A 510 -5.10 24.49 32.22
N GLN A 511 -4.92 23.37 31.51
CA GLN A 511 -4.79 22.04 32.11
C GLN A 511 -3.34 21.75 32.49
N ALA A 512 -3.11 21.32 33.72
CA ALA A 512 -1.78 20.96 34.20
C ALA A 512 -1.27 19.68 33.51
N ILE A 513 -0.02 19.70 33.06
CA ILE A 513 0.68 18.55 32.50
C ILE A 513 1.29 17.75 33.64
N ALA A 514 1.11 16.43 33.59
CA ALA A 514 1.68 15.50 34.54
C ALA A 514 2.96 14.86 33.99
N PHE A 515 3.88 14.54 34.89
CA PHE A 515 5.20 14.05 34.55
C PHE A 515 5.60 12.83 35.38
N THR A 516 6.51 12.03 34.82
CA THR A 516 7.35 11.07 35.54
C THR A 516 8.81 11.49 35.41
N GLY A 517 9.60 11.24 36.46
CA GLY A 517 11.02 11.61 36.47
C GLY A 517 11.52 12.01 37.84
N THR A 518 12.69 12.64 37.85
CA THR A 518 13.38 13.14 39.04
C THR A 518 13.81 14.58 38.82
N ALA A 519 14.20 15.28 39.90
CA ALA A 519 14.63 16.67 39.81
C ALA A 519 15.68 16.86 38.71
N GLY A 520 15.42 17.80 37.80
CA GLY A 520 16.23 18.12 36.63
C GLY A 520 15.82 17.43 35.33
N SER A 521 15.11 16.29 35.36
CA SER A 521 14.74 15.55 34.15
C SER A 521 13.40 14.83 34.29
N TYR A 522 12.43 15.25 33.46
CA TYR A 522 11.07 14.74 33.47
C TYR A 522 10.57 14.42 32.06
N LYS A 523 9.70 13.42 31.95
CA LYS A 523 8.95 13.08 30.74
C LYS A 523 7.46 13.28 31.00
N VAL A 524 6.75 13.81 30.01
CA VAL A 524 5.28 13.87 30.07
C VAL A 524 4.73 12.46 30.24
N ALA A 525 3.78 12.31 31.16
CA ALA A 525 3.19 11.03 31.51
C ALA A 525 1.70 11.02 31.21
N THR A 526 1.25 9.93 30.59
CA THR A 526 -0.18 9.67 30.38
C THR A 526 -0.85 9.26 31.71
N ALA A 527 -2.18 9.26 31.76
CA ALA A 527 -2.91 8.84 32.97
C ALA A 527 -2.58 7.38 33.36
N ASP A 528 -2.41 6.51 32.36
CA ASP A 528 -2.11 5.08 32.55
C ASP A 528 -0.72 4.84 33.14
N ALA A 529 0.22 5.76 32.90
CA ALA A 529 1.58 5.72 33.42
C ALA A 529 1.69 6.06 34.92
N LYS A 530 0.58 6.44 35.58
CA LYS A 530 0.54 6.82 37.00
C LYS A 530 1.57 7.92 37.31
N PRO A 531 1.33 9.17 36.85
CA PRO A 531 2.30 10.25 36.98
C PRO A 531 2.74 10.48 38.43
N THR A 532 4.01 10.83 38.61
CA THR A 532 4.61 11.04 39.94
C THR A 532 4.76 12.51 40.32
N ALA A 533 4.62 13.43 39.36
CA ALA A 533 4.80 14.86 39.56
C ALA A 533 3.83 15.71 38.73
N THR A 534 3.22 16.70 39.38
CA THR A 534 2.53 17.83 38.71
C THR A 534 3.31 19.14 38.85
N GLU A 535 4.39 19.11 39.62
CA GLU A 535 5.34 20.19 39.84
C GLU A 535 6.74 19.61 39.62
N VAL A 536 7.52 20.25 38.75
CA VAL A 536 8.84 19.80 38.32
C VAL A 536 9.94 20.64 38.97
N GLU A 537 10.97 19.99 39.49
CA GLU A 537 12.06 20.64 40.23
C GLU A 537 13.33 20.74 39.38
N VAL A 538 14.02 21.88 39.47
CA VAL A 538 15.32 22.11 38.81
C VAL A 538 16.41 21.30 39.52
N GLY A 539 17.21 20.58 38.72
CA GLY A 539 18.30 19.72 39.20
C GLY A 539 19.48 20.47 39.82
N ALA A 540 20.42 19.72 40.39
CA ALA A 540 21.60 20.25 41.07
C ALA A 540 22.54 21.07 40.15
N ASP A 541 22.51 20.77 38.85
CA ASP A 541 23.23 21.49 37.78
C ASP A 541 22.57 22.82 37.38
N GLY A 542 21.37 23.10 37.91
CA GLY A 542 20.53 24.23 37.56
C GLY A 542 19.82 24.08 36.23
N LEU A 543 19.68 22.86 35.73
CA LEU A 543 18.92 22.55 34.52
C LEU A 543 17.60 21.87 34.85
N LEU A 544 16.64 22.04 33.95
CA LEU A 544 15.38 21.32 33.93
C LEU A 544 15.10 20.92 32.49
N HIS A 545 14.97 19.62 32.25
CA HIS A 545 14.66 19.04 30.94
C HIS A 545 13.29 18.37 31.00
N LEU A 546 12.40 18.78 30.10
CA LEU A 546 11.07 18.22 29.93
C LEU A 546 10.95 17.61 28.53
N SER A 547 10.55 16.34 28.45
CA SER A 547 10.45 15.61 27.17
C SER A 547 9.02 15.17 26.87
N GLY A 548 8.67 15.04 25.59
CA GLY A 548 7.34 14.63 25.14
C GLY A 548 6.37 15.80 24.92
N LEU A 549 6.90 16.97 24.58
CA LEU A 549 6.13 18.22 24.45
C LEU A 549 6.10 18.68 22.99
N GLU A 550 4.93 19.16 22.55
CA GLU A 550 4.72 19.80 21.25
C GLU A 550 3.53 20.79 21.36
N GLY A 551 3.70 22.00 20.81
CA GLY A 551 2.73 23.08 20.89
C GLY A 551 3.03 24.12 21.99
N THR A 552 2.01 24.87 22.39
CA THR A 552 2.17 26.03 23.28
C THR A 552 1.79 25.70 24.73
N TYR A 553 2.70 26.01 25.66
CA TYR A 553 2.58 25.74 27.09
C TYR A 553 2.76 27.02 27.91
N THR A 554 2.07 27.10 29.05
CA THR A 554 2.32 28.07 30.10
C THR A 554 3.23 27.43 31.16
N VAL A 555 4.36 28.07 31.44
CA VAL A 555 5.33 27.63 32.45
C VAL A 555 5.32 28.66 33.58
N LYS A 556 5.12 28.19 34.81
CA LYS A 556 4.99 29.04 36.00
C LYS A 556 5.94 28.59 37.08
N GLU A 557 6.84 29.47 37.53
CA GLU A 557 7.61 29.19 38.75
C GLU A 557 6.67 29.29 39.95
N THR A 558 6.62 28.24 40.76
CA THR A 558 5.79 28.15 41.96
C THR A 558 6.61 28.28 43.24
N GLN A 559 7.90 27.93 43.17
CA GLN A 559 8.83 28.05 44.29
C GLN A 559 10.21 28.49 43.78
N ALA A 560 10.71 29.62 44.30
CA ALA A 560 12.06 30.09 44.03
C ALA A 560 13.12 29.21 44.73
N PRO A 561 14.38 29.18 44.23
CA PRO A 561 15.50 28.58 44.94
C PRO A 561 15.68 29.15 46.35
N ALA A 562 16.26 28.36 47.26
CA ALA A 562 16.59 28.82 48.61
C ALA A 562 17.44 30.10 48.58
N GLY A 563 17.03 31.12 49.34
CA GLY A 563 17.70 32.42 49.40
C GLY A 563 17.28 33.44 48.32
N TYR A 564 16.33 33.10 47.45
CA TYR A 564 15.78 33.99 46.43
C TYR A 564 14.35 34.43 46.76
N SER A 565 13.89 35.51 46.12
CA SER A 565 12.58 36.10 46.41
C SER A 565 11.44 35.22 45.91
N SER A 566 10.45 34.98 46.77
CA SER A 566 9.16 34.36 46.40
C SER A 566 8.15 35.37 45.83
N LEU A 567 8.49 36.65 45.75
CA LEU A 567 7.60 37.70 45.24
C LEU A 567 7.71 37.89 43.72
N PHE A 568 8.84 37.50 43.13
CA PHE A 568 9.17 37.75 41.72
C PHE A 568 9.30 36.43 40.95
N LEU A 569 8.22 35.64 40.99
CA LEU A 569 8.14 34.36 40.27
C LEU A 569 7.70 34.61 38.82
N PRO A 570 8.46 34.17 37.81
CA PRO A 570 8.11 34.32 36.40
C PRO A 570 6.99 33.34 35.99
N GLU A 571 6.12 33.84 35.11
CA GLU A 571 5.09 33.07 34.40
C GLU A 571 5.17 33.49 32.92
N PHE A 572 5.38 32.53 32.03
CA PHE A 572 5.65 32.79 30.61
C PHE A 572 5.05 31.70 29.72
N GLN A 573 4.89 31.98 28.43
CA GLN A 573 4.45 30.98 27.45
C GLN A 573 5.58 30.59 26.51
N VAL A 574 5.70 29.28 26.27
CA VAL A 574 6.65 28.70 25.33
C VAL A 574 5.90 27.91 24.28
N THR A 575 6.32 28.02 23.02
CA THR A 575 5.89 27.16 21.93
C THR A 575 7.04 26.23 21.57
N VAL A 576 6.82 24.93 21.77
CA VAL A 576 7.73 23.86 21.36
C VAL A 576 7.29 23.40 19.98
N THR A 577 8.19 23.46 19.01
CA THR A 577 7.91 23.03 17.64
C THR A 577 8.99 22.10 17.16
N THR A 578 8.60 20.90 16.77
CA THR A 578 9.46 19.90 16.14
C THR A 578 9.14 19.88 14.66
N THR A 579 10.08 20.31 13.82
CA THR A 579 9.89 20.29 12.36
C THR A 579 10.18 18.89 11.82
N PRO A 580 9.18 18.16 11.27
CA PRO A 580 9.41 16.86 10.66
C PRO A 580 10.23 17.00 9.37
N ILE A 581 11.09 16.02 9.07
CA ILE A 581 11.85 16.00 7.80
C ILE A 581 10.92 15.56 6.67
N LYS A 582 11.04 16.16 5.48
CA LYS A 582 10.34 15.68 4.28
C LYS A 582 10.91 14.33 3.81
N SER A 583 10.01 13.40 3.50
CA SER A 583 10.34 12.02 3.10
C SER A 583 11.18 11.93 1.81
N ASP A 584 11.07 12.91 0.91
CA ASP A 584 11.83 12.99 -0.35
C ASP A 584 13.35 13.15 -0.17
N THR A 585 13.81 13.47 1.04
CA THR A 585 15.23 13.52 1.42
C THR A 585 15.77 12.22 2.04
N LEU A 586 14.95 11.17 2.16
CA LEU A 586 15.34 9.86 2.69
C LEU A 586 15.80 8.94 1.55
N VAL A 587 17.09 8.94 1.25
CA VAL A 587 17.69 7.88 0.45
C VAL A 587 17.71 6.59 1.31
N ASN A 588 17.04 5.53 0.85
CA ASN A 588 17.07 4.17 1.43
C ASN A 588 16.53 3.97 2.87
N ASN A 589 15.59 4.80 3.36
CA ASN A 589 15.03 4.66 4.72
C ASN A 589 16.09 4.56 5.85
N LYS A 590 17.31 5.05 5.61
CA LYS A 590 18.42 4.97 6.56
C LYS A 590 18.66 6.34 7.18
N TRP A 591 18.80 6.35 8.51
CA TRP A 591 19.23 7.54 9.26
C TRP A 591 20.67 7.87 8.88
N TYR A 592 20.91 9.09 8.42
CA TYR A 592 22.24 9.65 8.28
C TYR A 592 22.36 10.82 9.27
N MET A 593 23.28 10.71 10.23
CA MET A 593 23.65 11.84 11.08
C MET A 593 24.34 12.92 10.24
N SER A 594 24.38 14.17 10.71
CA SER A 594 25.09 15.27 10.01
C SER A 594 26.60 15.02 9.84
N SER A 595 27.14 14.03 10.54
CA SER A 595 28.51 13.52 10.41
C SER A 595 28.69 12.42 9.38
N ASP A 596 27.60 11.87 8.85
CA ASP A 596 27.66 10.76 7.90
C ASP A 596 27.98 11.26 6.50
N MET A 597 28.72 10.44 5.75
CA MET A 597 29.24 10.76 4.42
C MET A 597 28.67 9.76 3.41
N GLU A 598 28.08 10.25 2.32
CA GLU A 598 27.72 9.41 1.17
C GLU A 598 28.80 9.50 0.08
N MET A 599 28.86 8.48 -0.77
CA MET A 599 29.74 8.47 -1.92
C MET A 599 28.95 8.89 -3.17
N GLN A 600 29.14 10.13 -3.60
CA GLN A 600 28.60 10.63 -4.88
C GLN A 600 29.75 10.71 -5.89
N ASP A 601 29.61 10.05 -7.04
CA ASP A 601 30.67 9.96 -8.07
C ASP A 601 32.04 9.52 -7.51
N GLY A 602 32.03 8.58 -6.55
CA GLY A 602 33.24 8.06 -5.92
C GLY A 602 33.94 9.03 -4.96
N LYS A 603 33.32 10.17 -4.62
CA LYS A 603 33.82 11.12 -3.64
C LYS A 603 32.95 11.14 -2.38
N PRO A 604 33.54 11.20 -1.19
CA PRO A 604 32.78 11.42 0.03
C PRO A 604 32.20 12.83 0.01
N VAL A 605 30.88 12.94 0.05
CA VAL A 605 30.15 14.20 0.19
C VAL A 605 29.46 14.17 1.56
N PRO A 606 29.64 15.20 2.41
CA PRO A 606 28.86 15.35 3.62
C PRO A 606 27.37 15.33 3.27
N VAL A 607 26.59 14.55 3.99
CA VAL A 607 25.14 14.54 3.80
C VAL A 607 24.59 15.89 4.27
N ASP A 608 24.43 16.85 3.35
CA ASP A 608 23.89 18.18 3.64
C ASP A 608 22.37 18.09 3.86
N LYS A 609 21.98 17.69 5.08
CA LYS A 609 20.60 17.67 5.55
C LYS A 609 20.44 18.70 6.67
N ALA A 610 20.49 19.97 6.29
CA ALA A 610 19.77 20.96 7.09
C ALA A 610 18.29 20.50 7.22
N ASN A 611 17.69 20.65 8.41
CA ASN A 611 16.25 20.95 8.64
C ASN A 611 15.38 20.01 9.50
N ALA A 612 15.90 19.07 10.31
CA ALA A 612 15.14 18.67 11.52
C ALA A 612 15.66 19.41 12.74
N LYS A 613 14.76 20.03 13.48
CA LYS A 613 15.09 20.83 14.65
C LYS A 613 13.88 20.94 15.58
N THR A 614 14.11 20.77 16.87
CA THR A 614 13.19 21.28 17.89
C THR A 614 13.56 22.73 18.16
N THR A 615 12.62 23.63 17.97
CA THR A 615 12.74 25.05 18.33
C THR A 615 11.81 25.36 19.48
N VAL A 616 12.28 26.19 20.40
CA VAL A 616 11.46 26.74 21.49
C VAL A 616 11.35 28.23 21.28
N THR A 617 10.13 28.74 21.18
CA THR A 617 9.88 30.18 21.09
C THR A 617 9.17 30.65 22.36
N VAL A 618 9.71 31.68 23.03
CA VAL A 618 9.00 32.31 24.16
C VAL A 618 7.97 33.29 23.58
N ALA A 619 6.72 32.83 23.45
CA ALA A 619 5.64 33.56 22.79
C ALA A 619 5.07 34.70 23.66
N LYS A 620 5.08 34.51 24.99
CA LYS A 620 4.66 35.53 25.95
C LYS A 620 5.68 35.64 27.07
N GLN A 621 6.24 36.83 27.21
CA GLN A 621 7.20 37.18 28.25
C GLN A 621 6.55 37.30 29.63
N ASP A 622 7.37 37.05 30.66
CA ASP A 622 6.95 37.26 32.04
C ASP A 622 6.92 38.75 32.39
N VAL A 623 6.10 39.11 33.38
CA VAL A 623 5.90 40.53 33.77
C VAL A 623 7.20 41.17 34.30
N TRP A 624 8.11 40.36 34.84
CA TRP A 624 9.37 40.81 35.43
C TRP A 624 10.53 40.84 34.43
N LYS A 625 10.34 40.29 33.22
CA LYS A 625 11.36 40.09 32.19
C LYS A 625 12.57 39.30 32.70
N LEU A 626 12.29 38.29 33.51
CA LEU A 626 13.27 37.38 34.09
C LEU A 626 13.57 36.18 33.18
N VAL A 627 12.85 36.04 32.07
CA VAL A 627 12.98 34.96 31.10
C VAL A 627 13.54 35.51 29.78
N ASP A 628 14.55 34.85 29.22
CA ASP A 628 15.08 35.23 27.90
C ASP A 628 13.98 35.14 26.82
N ASN A 629 14.00 36.04 25.83
CA ASN A 629 12.98 36.13 24.78
C ASN A 629 13.47 35.63 23.42
N GLY A 630 12.53 35.22 22.56
CA GLY A 630 12.80 34.86 21.16
C GLY A 630 12.85 33.36 20.90
N VAL A 631 13.40 33.00 19.73
CA VAL A 631 13.63 31.61 19.32
C VAL A 631 14.94 31.13 19.93
N ILE A 632 14.87 30.05 20.71
CA ILE A 632 15.98 29.51 21.49
C ILE A 632 16.26 28.08 21.03
N GLU A 633 17.51 27.83 20.66
CA GLU A 633 18.05 26.50 20.40
C GLU A 633 18.77 26.03 21.66
N GLY A 634 18.09 25.25 22.49
CA GLY A 634 18.63 24.78 23.77
C GLY A 634 17.78 25.21 24.96
N ASN A 635 18.44 25.66 26.04
CA ASN A 635 17.77 25.91 27.31
C ASN A 635 17.32 27.36 27.44
N VAL A 636 16.03 27.59 27.71
CA VAL A 636 15.50 28.90 28.06
C VAL A 636 16.06 29.34 29.40
N LYS A 637 16.75 30.48 29.43
CA LYS A 637 17.32 31.01 30.67
C LYS A 637 16.23 31.68 31.51
N VAL A 638 16.16 31.29 32.78
CA VAL A 638 15.21 31.85 33.75
C VAL A 638 15.96 32.34 34.99
N THR A 639 15.81 33.63 35.28
CA THR A 639 16.60 34.34 36.30
C THR A 639 15.78 34.54 37.57
N ASN A 640 16.34 34.22 38.75
CA ASN A 640 15.77 34.67 40.03
C ASN A 640 16.64 35.74 40.67
N VAL A 641 15.97 36.64 41.37
CA VAL A 641 16.58 37.77 42.06
C VAL A 641 16.27 37.71 43.55
N THR A 642 17.14 38.32 44.37
CA THR A 642 16.94 38.36 45.83
C THR A 642 16.15 39.59 46.28
N SER A 643 16.11 40.66 45.46
CA SER A 643 15.45 41.93 45.80
C SER A 643 15.01 42.73 44.57
N VAL A 644 14.17 43.74 44.81
CA VAL A 644 13.68 44.70 43.79
C VAL A 644 14.83 45.38 43.04
N SER A 645 15.96 45.66 43.71
CA SER A 645 17.12 46.34 43.10
C SER A 645 17.76 45.56 41.94
N GLN A 646 17.52 44.25 41.89
CA GLN A 646 18.11 43.37 40.88
C GLN A 646 17.19 43.17 39.66
N LEU A 647 15.92 43.59 39.73
CA LEU A 647 14.97 43.47 38.64
C LEU A 647 15.42 44.31 37.43
N PRO A 648 15.13 43.86 36.19
CA PRO A 648 15.28 44.69 35.00
C PRO A 648 14.45 45.97 35.14
N LEU A 649 15.08 47.13 35.03
CA LEU A 649 14.41 48.43 35.03
C LEU A 649 13.62 48.58 33.72
N THR A 650 12.41 48.03 33.67
CA THR A 650 11.55 48.07 32.48
C THR A 650 10.13 48.50 32.84
N GLY A 651 9.45 49.16 31.90
CA GLY A 651 8.22 49.93 32.15
C GLY A 651 7.08 49.15 32.82
N ALA A 652 6.82 47.89 32.43
CA ALA A 652 5.71 47.10 33.01
C ALA A 652 5.98 46.64 34.45
N ALA A 653 7.18 46.14 34.74
CA ALA A 653 7.61 45.76 36.09
C ALA A 653 7.63 46.97 37.04
N GLY A 654 8.06 48.13 36.52
CA GLY A 654 8.04 49.40 37.24
C GLY A 654 6.62 49.81 37.65
N ILE A 655 5.65 49.74 36.73
CA ILE A 655 4.24 50.06 37.03
C ILE A 655 3.72 49.15 38.14
N MET A 656 3.88 47.82 38.03
CA MET A 656 3.44 46.87 39.07
C MET A 656 4.02 47.17 40.46
N LEU A 657 5.32 47.49 40.53
CA LEU A 657 5.97 47.87 41.79
C LEU A 657 5.36 49.14 42.40
N PHE A 658 5.10 50.16 41.58
CA PHE A 658 4.46 51.39 42.05
C PHE A 658 3.01 51.17 42.49
N THR A 659 2.27 50.29 41.82
CA THR A 659 0.90 49.94 42.23
C THR A 659 0.88 49.22 43.58
N MET A 660 1.78 48.26 43.79
CA MET A 660 1.91 47.57 45.08
C MET A 660 2.37 48.52 46.19
N ALA A 661 3.36 49.37 45.92
CA ALA A 661 3.82 50.40 46.85
C ALA A 661 2.68 51.37 47.18
N GLY A 662 1.88 51.77 46.19
CA GLY A 662 0.71 52.63 46.35
C GLY A 662 -0.37 52.00 47.23
N LEU A 663 -0.68 50.71 47.03
CA LEU A 663 -1.61 49.95 47.88
C LEU A 663 -1.09 49.83 49.33
N LEU A 664 0.20 49.55 49.51
CA LEU A 664 0.83 49.50 50.84
C LEU A 664 0.79 50.85 51.54
N LEU A 665 1.09 51.93 50.83
CA LEU A 665 1.01 53.30 51.37
C LEU A 665 -0.43 53.70 51.70
N ALA A 666 -1.41 53.30 50.87
CA ALA A 666 -2.82 53.52 51.15
C ALA A 666 -3.29 52.75 52.40
N ALA A 667 -2.86 51.49 52.56
CA ALA A 667 -3.14 50.68 53.74
C ALA A 667 -2.50 51.27 55.01
N ALA A 668 -1.23 51.69 54.93
CA ALA A 668 -0.53 52.35 56.02
C ALA A 668 -1.19 53.68 56.40
N ALA A 669 -1.57 54.51 55.41
CA ALA A 669 -2.30 55.75 55.63
C ALA A 669 -3.67 55.50 56.30
N GLY A 670 -4.39 54.46 55.89
CA GLY A 670 -5.64 54.03 56.55
C GLY A 670 -5.43 53.61 58.01
N LEU A 671 -4.35 52.88 58.30
CA LEU A 671 -3.99 52.46 59.66
C LEU A 671 -3.60 53.65 60.55
N VAL A 672 -2.81 54.59 60.01
CA VAL A 672 -2.45 55.85 60.70
C VAL A 672 -3.68 56.71 60.93
N TYR A 673 -4.58 56.83 59.95
CA TYR A 673 -5.81 57.63 60.05
C TYR A 673 -6.78 57.08 61.11
N THR A 674 -6.95 55.76 61.17
CA THR A 674 -7.79 55.11 62.19
C THR A 674 -7.18 55.26 63.59
N LYS A 675 -5.86 55.09 63.72
CA LYS A 675 -5.14 55.29 64.99
C LYS A 675 -5.14 56.75 65.43
N SER A 676 -5.01 57.71 64.51
CA SER A 676 -5.08 59.14 64.83
C SER A 676 -6.47 59.51 65.36
N ARG A 677 -7.56 59.05 64.72
CA ARG A 677 -8.93 59.25 65.22
C ARG A 677 -9.17 58.62 66.59
N ALA A 678 -8.61 57.44 66.86
CA ALA A 678 -8.68 56.84 68.20
C ALA A 678 -7.95 57.69 69.25
N THR A 679 -6.78 58.23 68.90
CA THR A 679 -6.00 59.12 69.77
C THR A 679 -6.70 60.47 70.00
N THR A 680 -7.32 61.06 68.96
CA THR A 680 -8.13 62.28 69.10
C THR A 680 -9.37 62.06 69.96
N ARG A 681 -9.99 60.87 69.91
CA ARG A 681 -11.08 60.50 70.82
C ARG A 681 -10.60 60.32 72.27
N ALA A 682 -9.39 59.82 72.48
CA ALA A 682 -8.79 59.70 73.81
C ALA A 682 -8.41 61.08 74.41
N LEU A 683 -7.89 62.01 73.60
CA LEU A 683 -7.52 63.37 74.03
C LEU A 683 -8.73 64.29 74.32
N ARG A 684 -9.92 64.00 73.77
CA ARG A 684 -11.16 64.73 74.10
C ARG A 684 -11.86 64.23 75.37
N ARG A 685 -11.29 63.27 76.09
CA ARG A 685 -11.83 62.71 77.35
C ARG A 685 -11.04 63.14 78.60
N HIS A 686 -10.13 64.10 78.49
CA HIS A 686 -9.48 64.75 79.63
C HIS A 686 -10.02 66.16 79.86
#